data_AF-A0A0F8IJ33-F1
#
_entry.id   AF-A0A0F8IJ33-F1
#
_cell.length_a   1.000
_cell.length_b   1.000
_cell.length_c   1.000
_cell.angle_alpha   90.00
_cell.angle_beta   90.00
_cell.angle_gamma   90.00
#
_symmetry.space_group_name_H-M   'P 1'
#
loop_
_entity.id
_entity.type
_entity.pdbx_description
1 polymer ?
#
loop_
_entity_poly.entity_id
_entity_poly.type
_entity_poly.pdbx_seq_one_letter_code
_entity_poly.pdbx_strand_id
1 'polypeptide(L)'
;MVLLIMVLSSGVCSADNYVGGIPLTSAHSGTVSGGVYCDSYYGMGDQEAKASNTIEKTFTVPDNANVEWAMLLTNVYCGHMQNNYQGKAKVDFNGKNLGTETLNVPYTYSYNGGNGHVQVNDHVNRVTSDYMMYYDVTGLVKAGKNTAVVKTDPLDSSFDGRIRLVTLVVAYNDGSKKTIWYQVNRGHDADSYYSDDEMNENYIGSTAFQAALPEGSSLTDSKLTLVYQASSDGAYAFNGNALSSGTPQGTFSGSNTWDVKDSLKSSGTNTLTYDRTASFYKNVLGILTAEYTTSSSGDSTDDTPADNTTDNGSAGDTTDDISSDNTTNDTSSDNTTSDVPAGNTTNDTPADNTTDAKFSADLGVQAIKVSHNSAAKAWKNLVNTVNVTVINNGPEKAGSFALELYSEGSLLESKPINGLANGATEAVEFVWKPEDAKNYTLRAVVVPGSTINDANATNNELSKTQEVMHNGYIGDKPLETYLHGTVKGNIIYDYGNSSYVKVSSGDVYTAGHSLSLPEGAIVKYARLYNFWTWSATGSSGVIPSMSLDFAGSSLTPEAEYADQKGWGQYDYPTGTWAYNVTGLVSGSGNYITTVKNTNSDAENSFCIDGIALLVVYEDASGKETQYWINEGCDAVSTMSSSGGLTPDEATVKIAFAGDSIDLGNVDNARLWTTVQSGGHEGIALKFNEMSISGVYDSTPSSNLDIDEARDVTSYLLSQNNEAQIIAPSVTDNSGDYMIPSSAILAVSYKSETTDDTNITDDTNVTDDTNVTDGTNVTDDTNVTDGTNVTNDTNVTNDTNVTNDTNVTNDTN
;
A
#
# COMPACT_ATOMS: atom_id res chain seq x y z
N MET A 1 -24.83 14.33 -3.35
CA MET A 1 -24.94 12.98 -2.77
C MET A 1 -24.91 11.98 -3.90
N VAL A 2 -23.73 11.42 -4.17
CA VAL A 2 -23.50 10.41 -5.23
C VAL A 2 -23.00 9.15 -4.53
N LEU A 3 -23.62 8.01 -4.82
CA LEU A 3 -23.31 6.74 -4.16
C LEU A 3 -22.17 6.04 -4.90
N LEU A 4 -20.97 6.01 -4.31
CA LEU A 4 -19.84 5.28 -4.88
C LEU A 4 -20.00 3.78 -4.59
N ILE A 5 -20.46 3.02 -5.58
CA ILE A 5 -20.64 1.57 -5.46
C ILE A 5 -19.29 0.88 -5.69
N MET A 6 -18.68 0.35 -4.63
CA MET A 6 -17.59 -0.62 -4.75
C MET A 6 -18.13 -1.93 -5.33
N VAL A 7 -17.82 -2.20 -6.60
CA VAL A 7 -18.11 -3.51 -7.22
C VAL A 7 -16.96 -4.47 -6.92
N LEU A 8 -17.07 -5.21 -5.82
CA LEU A 8 -16.21 -6.36 -5.53
C LEU A 8 -16.53 -7.50 -6.51
N SER A 9 -15.85 -7.54 -7.66
CA SER A 9 -15.98 -8.61 -8.64
C SER A 9 -15.25 -9.86 -8.17
N SER A 10 -15.95 -10.76 -7.47
CA SER A 10 -15.46 -12.08 -7.06
C SER A 10 -15.30 -13.02 -8.27
N GLY A 11 -14.22 -12.83 -9.02
CA GLY A 11 -13.80 -13.77 -10.05
C GLY A 11 -13.38 -15.09 -9.40
N VAL A 12 -14.22 -16.12 -9.53
CA VAL A 12 -13.95 -17.46 -8.99
C VAL A 12 -12.87 -18.15 -9.82
N CYS A 13 -11.61 -17.82 -9.53
CA CYS A 13 -10.48 -18.67 -9.88
C CYS A 13 -10.49 -19.88 -8.95
N SER A 14 -10.33 -21.09 -9.49
CA SER A 14 -9.88 -22.20 -8.65
C SER A 14 -8.48 -21.83 -8.16
N ALA A 15 -8.26 -21.86 -6.85
CA ALA A 15 -6.92 -21.65 -6.30
C ALA A 15 -6.13 -22.95 -6.47
N ASP A 16 -5.31 -23.03 -7.53
CA ASP A 16 -4.15 -23.93 -7.48
C ASP A 16 -3.25 -23.48 -6.33
N ASN A 17 -2.67 -24.45 -5.62
CA ASN A 17 -1.92 -24.14 -4.40
C ASN A 17 -0.71 -23.25 -4.73
N TYR A 18 -0.61 -22.15 -3.99
CA TYR A 18 0.37 -21.10 -4.26
C TYR A 18 1.77 -21.49 -3.74
N VAL A 19 2.71 -21.65 -4.66
CA VAL A 19 4.03 -22.26 -4.38
C VAL A 19 5.16 -21.26 -4.08
N GLY A 20 4.88 -19.95 -4.13
CA GLY A 20 5.66 -18.95 -3.38
C GLY A 20 6.35 -17.82 -4.16
N GLY A 21 6.25 -17.74 -5.49
CA GLY A 21 6.65 -16.53 -6.20
C GLY A 21 5.73 -15.34 -5.89
N ILE A 22 6.13 -14.10 -6.17
CA ILE A 22 5.22 -12.95 -6.00
C ILE A 22 4.31 -12.87 -7.24
N PRO A 23 2.98 -13.06 -7.15
CA PRO A 23 2.10 -13.09 -8.32
C PRO A 23 2.12 -11.77 -9.09
N LEU A 24 1.88 -11.82 -10.41
CA LEU A 24 1.84 -10.62 -11.23
C LEU A 24 0.51 -9.86 -10.99
N THR A 25 0.60 -8.71 -10.30
CA THR A 25 -0.54 -7.83 -9.98
C THR A 25 -0.37 -6.44 -10.61
N SER A 26 -1.45 -5.65 -10.69
CA SER A 26 -1.44 -4.34 -11.35
C SER A 26 -0.49 -3.35 -10.67
N ALA A 27 0.57 -2.96 -11.39
CA ALA A 27 1.52 -1.94 -10.95
C ALA A 27 1.18 -0.55 -11.51
N HIS A 28 0.62 -0.48 -12.72
CA HIS A 28 0.08 0.76 -13.28
C HIS A 28 -0.96 0.49 -14.37
N SER A 29 -1.91 1.40 -14.58
CA SER A 29 -2.81 1.38 -15.73
C SER A 29 -3.20 2.80 -16.13
N GLY A 30 -3.67 2.99 -17.36
CA GLY A 30 -4.04 4.31 -17.85
C GLY A 30 -4.47 4.32 -19.32
N THR A 31 -4.43 5.51 -19.93
CA THR A 31 -4.71 5.69 -21.35
C THR A 31 -3.76 6.73 -21.94
N VAL A 32 -3.18 6.44 -23.10
CA VAL A 32 -2.19 7.29 -23.79
C VAL A 32 -2.41 7.30 -25.31
N SER A 33 -1.74 8.22 -26.01
CA SER A 33 -1.77 8.32 -27.48
C SER A 33 -0.62 7.59 -28.19
N GLY A 34 0.57 7.49 -27.59
CA GLY A 34 1.71 6.82 -28.21
C GLY A 34 1.73 5.31 -27.97
N GLY A 35 1.56 4.92 -26.71
CA GLY A 35 1.46 3.52 -26.29
C GLY A 35 2.42 3.18 -25.15
N VAL A 36 2.80 1.90 -25.06
CA VAL A 36 3.77 1.42 -24.07
C VAL A 36 5.01 0.87 -24.79
N TYR A 37 6.15 1.48 -24.53
CA TYR A 37 7.47 0.97 -24.90
C TYR A 37 7.96 -0.01 -23.83
N CYS A 38 8.54 -1.13 -24.26
CA CYS A 38 9.22 -2.10 -23.40
C CYS A 38 10.44 -2.66 -24.15
N ASP A 39 11.60 -2.66 -23.49
CA ASP A 39 12.86 -3.20 -24.00
C ASP A 39 13.70 -3.68 -22.81
N SER A 40 14.56 -4.69 -23.03
CA SER A 40 15.34 -5.34 -21.98
C SER A 40 16.73 -5.74 -22.44
N TYR A 41 17.68 -5.72 -21.50
CA TYR A 41 18.87 -6.55 -21.54
C TYR A 41 18.51 -7.95 -21.03
N TYR A 42 18.83 -9.00 -21.81
CA TYR A 42 18.76 -10.40 -21.41
C TYR A 42 20.16 -11.01 -21.45
N GLY A 43 20.69 -11.54 -20.34
CA GLY A 43 21.98 -12.23 -20.43
C GLY A 43 22.65 -12.56 -19.09
N MET A 44 23.32 -13.71 -19.04
CA MET A 44 24.35 -14.05 -18.04
C MET A 44 25.65 -14.55 -18.69
N GLY A 45 25.75 -14.50 -20.03
CA GLY A 45 26.74 -15.25 -20.81
C GLY A 45 28.17 -14.76 -20.65
N ASP A 46 28.37 -13.45 -20.77
CA ASP A 46 29.71 -12.82 -20.75
C ASP A 46 30.10 -12.30 -19.35
N GLN A 47 29.29 -12.58 -18.32
CA GLN A 47 29.48 -12.11 -16.96
C GLN A 47 30.23 -13.14 -16.10
N GLU A 48 31.21 -12.70 -15.30
CA GLU A 48 31.98 -13.59 -14.42
C GLU A 48 31.19 -13.90 -13.14
N ALA A 49 30.97 -15.19 -12.87
CA ALA A 49 30.33 -15.62 -11.63
C ALA A 49 31.26 -15.39 -10.42
N LYS A 50 30.72 -14.84 -9.34
CA LYS A 50 31.44 -14.53 -8.08
C LYS A 50 32.50 -13.42 -8.22
N ALA A 51 32.24 -12.50 -9.14
CA ALA A 51 33.00 -11.27 -9.35
C ALA A 51 32.07 -10.05 -9.35
N SER A 52 32.64 -8.85 -9.26
CA SER A 52 31.89 -7.61 -9.49
C SER A 52 31.54 -7.50 -10.98
N ASN A 53 30.25 -7.45 -11.30
CA ASN A 53 29.77 -7.29 -12.68
C ASN A 53 29.25 -5.87 -12.91
N THR A 54 29.21 -5.43 -14.18
CA THR A 54 28.58 -4.16 -14.56
C THR A 54 27.96 -4.29 -15.94
N ILE A 55 26.66 -4.03 -16.04
CA ILE A 55 25.89 -4.03 -17.28
C ILE A 55 25.42 -2.61 -17.56
N GLU A 56 25.80 -2.07 -18.72
CA GLU A 56 25.21 -0.86 -19.29
C GLU A 56 24.22 -1.25 -20.39
N LYS A 57 22.99 -0.74 -20.30
CA LYS A 57 21.94 -0.95 -21.31
C LYS A 57 21.38 0.40 -21.73
N THR A 58 21.60 0.74 -23.01
CA THR A 58 20.89 1.84 -23.66
C THR A 58 19.53 1.36 -24.18
N PHE A 59 18.49 2.11 -23.83
CA PHE A 59 17.14 2.05 -24.36
C PHE A 59 16.92 3.23 -25.32
N THR A 60 16.07 3.07 -26.32
CA THR A 60 15.71 4.14 -27.27
C THR A 60 14.19 4.27 -27.31
N VAL A 61 13.69 5.15 -26.45
CA VAL A 61 12.28 5.57 -26.36
C VAL A 61 11.97 6.44 -27.59
N PRO A 62 10.75 6.45 -28.16
CA PRO A 62 10.46 7.23 -29.37
C PRO A 62 10.80 8.73 -29.26
N ASP A 63 11.25 9.33 -30.36
CA ASP A 63 11.79 10.70 -30.38
C ASP A 63 10.71 11.79 -30.13
N ASN A 64 9.43 11.45 -30.22
CA ASN A 64 8.28 12.31 -29.92
C ASN A 64 7.54 11.93 -28.61
N ALA A 65 8.13 11.08 -27.76
CA ALA A 65 7.48 10.62 -26.54
C ALA A 65 7.43 11.68 -25.43
N ASN A 66 6.21 12.09 -25.05
CA ASN A 66 5.92 12.70 -23.75
C ASN A 66 5.65 11.57 -22.74
N VAL A 67 6.49 11.44 -21.72
CA VAL A 67 6.40 10.35 -20.73
C VAL A 67 5.26 10.63 -19.76
N GLU A 68 4.36 9.65 -19.59
CA GLU A 68 3.28 9.69 -18.59
C GLU A 68 3.62 8.83 -17.37
N TRP A 69 4.28 7.68 -17.58
CA TRP A 69 4.72 6.77 -16.53
C TRP A 69 5.91 5.93 -17.02
N ALA A 70 6.91 5.66 -16.18
CA ALA A 70 8.00 4.75 -16.51
C ALA A 70 8.60 4.01 -15.31
N MET A 71 8.95 2.74 -15.51
CA MET A 71 9.58 1.88 -14.51
C MET A 71 10.82 1.19 -15.08
N LEU A 72 11.92 1.23 -14.32
CA LEU A 72 13.11 0.41 -14.53
C LEU A 72 13.05 -0.81 -13.61
N LEU A 73 13.25 -2.01 -14.14
CA LEU A 73 13.27 -3.27 -13.39
C LEU A 73 14.59 -4.01 -13.66
N THR A 74 15.27 -4.48 -12.63
CA THR A 74 16.51 -5.25 -12.74
C THR A 74 16.51 -6.47 -11.82
N ASN A 75 17.26 -7.51 -12.19
CA ASN A 75 17.30 -8.76 -11.42
C ASN A 75 18.73 -9.31 -11.34
N VAL A 76 19.15 -9.73 -10.14
CA VAL A 76 20.50 -10.19 -9.80
C VAL A 76 20.45 -11.57 -9.16
N TYR A 77 21.21 -12.51 -9.72
CA TYR A 77 21.30 -13.89 -9.25
C TYR A 77 22.29 -14.00 -8.09
N CYS A 78 21.85 -14.50 -6.92
CA CYS A 78 22.70 -14.64 -5.74
C CYS A 78 23.56 -15.91 -5.74
N GLY A 79 23.22 -16.91 -6.57
CA GLY A 79 23.97 -18.16 -6.73
C GLY A 79 23.34 -19.40 -6.09
N HIS A 80 22.33 -19.27 -5.23
CA HIS A 80 21.70 -20.44 -4.59
C HIS A 80 20.27 -20.15 -4.10
N MET A 81 19.36 -21.14 -4.18
CA MET A 81 17.95 -20.91 -3.82
C MET A 81 17.72 -20.66 -2.31
N GLN A 82 18.21 -21.52 -1.41
CA GLN A 82 18.02 -21.36 0.05
C GLN A 82 19.06 -20.40 0.66
N ASN A 83 20.34 -20.83 0.69
CA ASN A 83 21.48 -20.10 1.25
C ASN A 83 21.46 -18.59 0.95
N ASN A 84 21.72 -17.77 1.96
CA ASN A 84 21.87 -16.32 1.84
C ASN A 84 23.33 -15.97 1.55
N TYR A 85 23.68 -15.94 0.26
CA TYR A 85 24.94 -15.36 -0.19
C TYR A 85 24.75 -13.86 -0.40
N GLN A 86 25.68 -13.07 0.14
CA GLN A 86 25.52 -11.63 0.31
C GLN A 86 26.26 -10.83 -0.75
N GLY A 87 25.64 -9.75 -1.23
CA GLY A 87 26.25 -8.84 -2.20
C GLY A 87 25.70 -7.42 -2.09
N LYS A 88 26.12 -6.56 -3.02
CA LYS A 88 25.49 -5.26 -3.29
C LYS A 88 25.10 -5.13 -4.75
N ALA A 89 24.06 -4.33 -5.01
CA ALA A 89 23.65 -3.91 -6.35
C ALA A 89 23.44 -2.39 -6.37
N LYS A 90 24.26 -1.69 -7.15
CA LYS A 90 24.12 -0.26 -7.43
C LYS A 90 23.41 -0.06 -8.76
N VAL A 91 22.39 0.77 -8.78
CA VAL A 91 21.59 1.05 -9.98
C VAL A 91 21.63 2.54 -10.28
N ASP A 92 22.06 2.89 -11.48
CA ASP A 92 22.09 4.25 -12.01
C ASP A 92 21.26 4.34 -13.29
N PHE A 93 20.54 5.44 -13.48
CA PHE A 93 19.75 5.71 -14.68
C PHE A 93 19.93 7.15 -15.15
N ASN A 94 20.27 7.32 -16.43
CA ASN A 94 20.62 8.61 -17.04
C ASN A 94 21.68 9.43 -16.27
N GLY A 95 22.55 8.75 -15.51
CA GLY A 95 23.59 9.34 -14.67
C GLY A 95 23.18 9.69 -13.24
N LYS A 96 21.89 9.57 -12.87
CA LYS A 96 21.42 9.66 -11.49
C LYS A 96 21.51 8.29 -10.82
N ASN A 97 21.98 8.22 -9.57
CA ASN A 97 21.85 7.02 -8.77
C ASN A 97 20.40 6.84 -8.31
N LEU A 98 19.85 5.64 -8.51
CA LEU A 98 18.52 5.26 -8.03
C LEU A 98 18.61 4.53 -6.69
N GLY A 99 19.64 3.71 -6.52
CA GLY A 99 19.83 2.87 -5.33
C GLY A 99 21.22 2.27 -5.22
N THR A 100 21.55 1.74 -4.04
CA THR A 100 22.77 0.97 -3.72
C THR A 100 22.42 -0.09 -2.68
N GLU A 101 21.76 -1.13 -3.15
CA GLU A 101 21.07 -2.13 -2.36
C GLU A 101 22.06 -3.12 -1.74
N THR A 102 21.83 -3.48 -0.47
CA THR A 102 22.59 -4.56 0.18
C THR A 102 21.76 -5.84 0.12
N LEU A 103 22.13 -6.72 -0.81
CA LEU A 103 21.42 -7.95 -1.11
C LEU A 103 21.79 -9.03 -0.08
N ASN A 104 21.15 -8.95 1.08
CA ASN A 104 21.38 -9.81 2.24
C ASN A 104 20.05 -10.10 2.96
N VAL A 105 19.39 -11.20 2.63
CA VAL A 105 18.18 -11.67 3.33
C VAL A 105 18.12 -13.21 3.36
N PRO A 106 17.88 -13.84 4.53
CA PRO A 106 17.58 -15.26 4.62
C PRO A 106 16.40 -15.66 3.74
N TYR A 107 16.42 -16.86 3.17
CA TYR A 107 15.34 -17.37 2.34
C TYR A 107 15.07 -18.85 2.63
N THR A 108 13.79 -19.18 2.73
CA THR A 108 13.28 -20.55 2.87
C THR A 108 12.17 -20.73 1.84
N TYR A 109 12.28 -21.74 0.99
CA TYR A 109 11.24 -22.09 0.01
C TYR A 109 9.99 -22.69 0.69
N SER A 110 8.83 -22.61 0.04
CA SER A 110 7.52 -23.03 0.58
C SER A 110 7.49 -24.49 1.08
N TYR A 111 8.05 -25.42 0.29
CA TYR A 111 8.23 -26.84 0.68
C TYR A 111 8.99 -27.02 2.02
N ASN A 112 9.90 -26.11 2.35
CA ASN A 112 10.68 -26.12 3.59
C ASN A 112 10.01 -25.33 4.74
N GLY A 113 8.73 -24.93 4.59
CA GLY A 113 7.99 -24.16 5.58
C GLY A 113 8.26 -22.65 5.58
N GLY A 114 8.71 -22.09 4.46
CA GLY A 114 8.90 -20.63 4.28
C GLY A 114 7.73 -19.94 3.59
N ASN A 115 7.68 -18.60 3.68
CA ASN A 115 6.57 -17.77 3.16
C ASN A 115 6.61 -17.55 1.62
N GLY A 116 7.33 -18.39 0.89
CA GLY A 116 7.51 -18.29 -0.56
C GLY A 116 8.46 -17.19 -1.04
N HIS A 117 8.28 -15.95 -0.57
CA HIS A 117 9.14 -14.80 -0.87
C HIS A 117 9.59 -14.08 0.40
N VAL A 118 10.59 -13.21 0.26
CA VAL A 118 11.02 -12.29 1.33
C VAL A 118 11.31 -10.91 0.73
N GLN A 119 11.05 -9.85 1.50
CA GLN A 119 11.38 -8.47 1.14
C GLN A 119 12.77 -8.10 1.68
N VAL A 120 13.46 -7.20 0.99
CA VAL A 120 14.71 -6.55 1.46
C VAL A 120 14.42 -5.11 1.86
N ASN A 121 13.61 -4.41 1.06
CA ASN A 121 13.03 -3.10 1.35
C ASN A 121 11.74 -2.93 0.50
N ASP A 122 11.23 -1.72 0.38
CA ASP A 122 10.04 -1.33 -0.38
C ASP A 122 10.09 -1.67 -1.88
N HIS A 123 11.30 -1.70 -2.45
CA HIS A 123 11.51 -1.81 -3.89
C HIS A 123 12.40 -2.99 -4.32
N VAL A 124 12.84 -3.80 -3.36
CA VAL A 124 13.70 -4.97 -3.56
C VAL A 124 13.17 -6.19 -2.81
N ASN A 125 12.96 -7.28 -3.55
CA ASN A 125 12.53 -8.57 -3.02
C ASN A 125 13.45 -9.71 -3.47
N ARG A 126 13.37 -10.85 -2.76
CA ARG A 126 14.02 -12.10 -3.13
C ARG A 126 13.01 -13.23 -3.25
N VAL A 127 13.07 -13.92 -4.39
CA VAL A 127 12.37 -15.19 -4.64
C VAL A 127 13.40 -16.21 -5.11
N THR A 128 13.53 -17.31 -4.35
CA THR A 128 14.57 -18.33 -4.53
C THR A 128 15.98 -17.75 -4.65
N SER A 129 16.62 -17.90 -5.80
CA SER A 129 18.02 -17.52 -6.05
C SER A 129 18.21 -16.11 -6.59
N ASP A 130 17.14 -15.32 -6.69
CA ASP A 130 17.15 -14.06 -7.43
C ASP A 130 16.63 -12.92 -6.57
N TYR A 131 17.35 -11.79 -6.61
CA TYR A 131 16.92 -10.51 -6.09
C TYR A 131 16.37 -9.67 -7.24
N MET A 132 15.14 -9.18 -7.12
CA MET A 132 14.55 -8.25 -8.09
C MET A 132 14.41 -6.86 -7.46
N MET A 133 14.89 -5.84 -8.17
CA MET A 133 14.76 -4.43 -7.83
C MET A 133 13.88 -3.74 -8.88
N TYR A 134 13.03 -2.80 -8.47
CA TYR A 134 12.31 -1.91 -9.39
C TYR A 134 12.41 -0.44 -8.93
N TYR A 135 12.33 0.48 -9.88
CA TYR A 135 12.42 1.92 -9.62
C TYR A 135 11.44 2.69 -10.51
N ASP A 136 10.75 3.68 -9.94
CA ASP A 136 10.12 4.72 -10.73
C ASP A 136 11.21 5.58 -11.40
N VAL A 137 11.11 5.74 -12.71
CA VAL A 137 11.99 6.57 -13.53
C VAL A 137 11.22 7.56 -14.40
N THR A 138 9.93 7.77 -14.13
CA THR A 138 9.01 8.64 -14.88
C THR A 138 9.62 10.03 -15.11
N GLY A 139 10.03 10.72 -14.03
CA GLY A 139 10.70 12.02 -14.10
C GLY A 139 12.17 12.01 -14.55
N LEU A 140 12.68 10.86 -15.02
CA LEU A 140 14.08 10.67 -15.46
C LEU A 140 14.19 10.18 -16.91
N VAL A 141 13.13 9.59 -17.46
CA VAL A 141 13.06 9.18 -18.88
C VAL A 141 12.85 10.40 -19.77
N LYS A 142 13.50 10.38 -20.93
CA LYS A 142 13.35 11.38 -22.00
C LYS A 142 13.10 10.67 -23.34
N ALA A 143 12.57 11.41 -24.31
CA ALA A 143 12.53 10.94 -25.70
C ALA A 143 13.94 10.58 -26.22
N GLY A 144 14.03 9.57 -27.08
CA GLY A 144 15.30 9.05 -27.58
C GLY A 144 16.08 8.22 -26.56
N LYS A 145 17.39 8.48 -26.44
CA LYS A 145 18.32 7.61 -25.72
C LYS A 145 18.28 7.78 -24.20
N ASN A 146 18.09 6.65 -23.51
CA ASN A 146 18.17 6.53 -22.05
C ASN A 146 19.13 5.39 -21.69
N THR A 147 19.90 5.52 -20.61
CA THR A 147 20.89 4.50 -20.21
C THR A 147 20.71 4.08 -18.76
N ALA A 148 20.54 2.78 -18.54
CA ALA A 148 20.69 2.16 -17.23
C ALA A 148 22.11 1.58 -17.08
N VAL A 149 22.69 1.73 -15.89
CA VAL A 149 23.90 1.01 -15.46
C VAL A 149 23.56 0.26 -14.18
N VAL A 150 23.73 -1.06 -14.19
CA VAL A 150 23.60 -1.91 -13.01
C VAL A 150 24.97 -2.49 -12.70
N LYS A 151 25.48 -2.23 -11.50
CA LYS A 151 26.75 -2.78 -10.99
C LYS A 151 26.49 -3.66 -9.78
N THR A 152 27.15 -4.80 -9.71
CA THR A 152 27.12 -5.68 -8.54
C THR A 152 28.51 -5.85 -7.93
N ASP A 153 28.55 -6.10 -6.63
CA ASP A 153 29.78 -6.39 -5.89
C ASP A 153 29.52 -7.50 -4.85
N PRO A 154 30.25 -8.63 -4.88
CA PRO A 154 30.13 -9.66 -3.84
C PRO A 154 30.59 -9.16 -2.46
N LEU A 155 29.83 -9.51 -1.41
CA LEU A 155 30.25 -9.40 -0.01
C LEU A 155 30.65 -10.77 0.54
N ASP A 156 29.98 -11.83 0.11
CA ASP A 156 30.38 -13.23 0.28
C ASP A 156 31.06 -13.75 -1.00
N SER A 157 32.19 -14.46 -0.83
CA SER A 157 32.84 -15.30 -1.86
C SER A 157 31.93 -16.31 -2.58
N SER A 158 30.74 -16.55 -2.06
CA SER A 158 29.73 -17.45 -2.59
C SER A 158 28.69 -16.75 -3.48
N PHE A 159 28.54 -15.43 -3.37
CA PHE A 159 27.54 -14.65 -4.10
C PHE A 159 27.89 -14.58 -5.58
N ASP A 160 27.03 -15.11 -6.43
CA ASP A 160 27.27 -15.21 -7.87
C ASP A 160 27.27 -13.82 -8.55
N GLY A 161 26.29 -12.98 -8.23
CA GLY A 161 26.26 -11.56 -8.53
C GLY A 161 25.96 -11.18 -9.98
N ARG A 162 25.68 -12.13 -10.87
CA ARG A 162 25.38 -11.83 -12.27
C ARG A 162 23.97 -11.25 -12.45
N ILE A 163 23.87 -10.22 -13.27
CA ILE A 163 22.65 -9.45 -13.56
C ILE A 163 21.90 -10.14 -14.70
N ARG A 164 20.72 -10.69 -14.44
CA ARG A 164 19.96 -11.53 -15.39
C ARG A 164 19.09 -10.75 -16.39
N LEU A 165 18.61 -9.59 -15.97
CA LEU A 165 17.61 -8.81 -16.66
C LEU A 165 17.78 -7.32 -16.29
N VAL A 166 17.66 -6.42 -17.27
CA VAL A 166 17.45 -4.98 -17.04
C VAL A 166 16.43 -4.47 -18.03
N THR A 167 15.21 -4.17 -17.59
CA THR A 167 14.04 -3.81 -18.41
C THR A 167 13.60 -2.38 -18.13
N LEU A 168 13.30 -1.62 -19.19
CA LEU A 168 12.66 -0.31 -19.09
C LEU A 168 11.27 -0.38 -19.72
N VAL A 169 10.25 0.04 -18.96
CA VAL A 169 8.86 0.22 -19.41
C VAL A 169 8.55 1.70 -19.42
N VAL A 170 7.92 2.21 -20.49
CA VAL A 170 7.52 3.62 -20.61
C VAL A 170 6.15 3.71 -21.27
N ALA A 171 5.15 4.24 -20.57
CA ALA A 171 3.89 4.68 -21.17
C ALA A 171 4.02 6.15 -21.60
N TYR A 172 3.65 6.47 -22.84
CA TYR A 172 3.90 7.79 -23.41
C TYR A 172 2.78 8.27 -24.35
N ASN A 173 2.55 9.58 -24.32
CA ASN A 173 1.83 10.33 -25.34
C ASN A 173 2.78 10.71 -26.49
N ASP A 174 2.25 10.81 -27.71
CA ASP A 174 3.09 11.05 -28.91
C ASP A 174 2.50 12.09 -29.90
N GLY A 175 1.29 12.56 -29.65
CA GLY A 175 0.56 13.51 -30.49
C GLY A 175 -0.29 12.90 -31.61
N SER A 176 -0.29 11.57 -31.78
CA SER A 176 -1.03 10.88 -32.86
C SER A 176 -2.55 10.92 -32.74
N LYS A 177 -3.09 11.35 -31.59
CA LYS A 177 -4.52 11.34 -31.21
C LYS A 177 -5.18 9.95 -31.19
N LYS A 178 -4.40 8.87 -31.17
CA LYS A 178 -4.91 7.54 -30.80
C LYS A 178 -5.38 7.52 -29.34
N THR A 179 -6.14 6.49 -29.00
CA THR A 179 -6.54 6.19 -27.62
C THR A 179 -6.15 4.75 -27.30
N ILE A 180 -5.09 4.58 -26.52
CA ILE A 180 -4.52 3.28 -26.14
C ILE A 180 -4.70 3.12 -24.64
N TRP A 181 -5.66 2.30 -24.21
CA TRP A 181 -5.71 1.81 -22.83
C TRP A 181 -4.55 0.85 -22.61
N TYR A 182 -3.98 0.85 -21.41
CA TYR A 182 -2.96 -0.10 -21.03
C TYR A 182 -3.01 -0.46 -19.54
N GLN A 183 -2.47 -1.64 -19.22
CA GLN A 183 -2.17 -2.06 -17.86
C GLN A 183 -0.85 -2.84 -17.82
N VAL A 184 0.00 -2.47 -16.85
CA VAL A 184 1.27 -3.12 -16.54
C VAL A 184 1.12 -3.87 -15.22
N ASN A 185 1.24 -5.19 -15.27
CA ASN A 185 1.29 -6.07 -14.12
C ASN A 185 2.75 -6.42 -13.80
N ARG A 186 3.14 -6.40 -12.52
CA ARG A 186 4.48 -6.72 -12.03
C ARG A 186 4.39 -7.80 -10.95
N GLY A 187 5.39 -8.67 -10.90
CA GLY A 187 5.57 -9.64 -9.83
C GLY A 187 7.00 -10.18 -9.85
N HIS A 188 7.21 -11.29 -9.15
CA HIS A 188 8.43 -12.10 -9.20
C HIS A 188 7.98 -13.56 -9.06
N ASP A 189 7.06 -13.94 -9.94
CA ASP A 189 6.33 -15.19 -9.83
C ASP A 189 7.21 -16.36 -10.24
N ALA A 190 7.03 -17.52 -9.61
CA ALA A 190 7.98 -18.61 -9.65
C ALA A 190 7.27 -19.96 -9.65
N ASP A 191 7.38 -20.62 -10.79
CA ASP A 191 6.88 -21.95 -11.07
C ASP A 191 8.07 -22.93 -11.18
N SER A 192 7.95 -24.12 -10.61
CA SER A 192 9.06 -25.08 -10.56
C SER A 192 8.63 -26.51 -10.31
N TYR A 193 9.53 -27.44 -10.62
CA TYR A 193 9.33 -28.86 -10.34
C TYR A 193 9.11 -29.20 -8.86
N TYR A 194 9.48 -28.34 -7.90
CA TYR A 194 9.15 -28.57 -6.50
C TYR A 194 7.64 -28.54 -6.24
N SER A 195 6.88 -27.81 -7.04
CA SER A 195 5.41 -27.78 -7.01
C SER A 195 4.85 -29.15 -7.40
N ASP A 196 5.02 -29.52 -8.67
CA ASP A 196 4.28 -30.65 -9.23
C ASP A 196 4.91 -32.00 -8.85
N ASP A 197 6.25 -32.08 -8.75
CA ASP A 197 6.99 -33.33 -8.55
C ASP A 197 7.21 -33.66 -7.06
N GLU A 198 7.32 -32.66 -6.18
CA GLU A 198 7.68 -32.84 -4.75
C GLU A 198 6.56 -32.42 -3.76
N MET A 199 5.77 -31.38 -4.07
CA MET A 199 4.55 -31.01 -3.32
C MET A 199 3.30 -31.72 -3.85
N ASN A 200 3.36 -32.29 -5.07
CA ASN A 200 2.23 -32.90 -5.79
C ASN A 200 1.12 -31.86 -6.14
N GLU A 201 1.51 -30.59 -6.31
CA GLU A 201 0.64 -29.44 -6.59
C GLU A 201 0.94 -28.90 -7.99
N ASN A 202 0.04 -29.11 -8.96
CA ASN A 202 0.21 -28.66 -10.34
C ASN A 202 0.03 -27.13 -10.45
N TYR A 203 1.09 -26.36 -10.29
CA TYR A 203 0.96 -24.90 -10.17
C TYR A 203 0.86 -24.19 -11.53
N ILE A 204 -0.32 -23.68 -11.89
CA ILE A 204 -0.50 -22.81 -13.05
C ILE A 204 -0.54 -21.34 -12.60
N GLY A 205 0.54 -20.60 -12.89
CA GLY A 205 0.62 -19.18 -12.61
C GLY A 205 -0.35 -18.36 -13.45
N SER A 206 -0.81 -17.22 -12.90
CA SER A 206 -1.94 -16.48 -13.47
C SER A 206 -1.87 -14.99 -13.16
N THR A 207 -2.28 -14.15 -14.11
CA THR A 207 -2.36 -12.69 -13.95
C THR A 207 -3.58 -12.09 -14.65
N ALA A 208 -4.16 -11.06 -14.02
CA ALA A 208 -5.43 -10.47 -14.42
C ALA A 208 -5.27 -9.00 -14.85
N PHE A 209 -5.79 -8.67 -16.03
CA PHE A 209 -5.88 -7.32 -16.57
C PHE A 209 -7.34 -6.87 -16.58
N GLN A 210 -7.65 -5.72 -15.97
CA GLN A 210 -9.00 -5.20 -15.80
C GLN A 210 -9.30 -4.14 -16.86
N ALA A 211 -9.74 -4.61 -18.02
CA ALA A 211 -10.11 -3.72 -19.12
C ALA A 211 -11.37 -2.92 -18.76
N ALA A 212 -11.37 -1.64 -19.11
CA ALA A 212 -12.49 -0.72 -18.85
C ALA A 212 -12.65 0.26 -20.02
N LEU A 213 -12.62 -0.25 -21.26
CA LEU A 213 -12.80 0.56 -22.45
C LEU A 213 -14.25 1.09 -22.50
N PRO A 214 -14.50 2.31 -23.02
CA PRO A 214 -15.84 2.89 -23.10
C PRO A 214 -16.86 2.01 -23.84
N GLU A 215 -18.12 2.05 -23.42
CA GLU A 215 -19.21 1.36 -24.12
C GLU A 215 -19.34 1.88 -25.56
N GLY A 216 -19.55 0.96 -26.52
CA GLY A 216 -19.57 1.29 -27.95
C GLY A 216 -18.21 1.58 -28.58
N SER A 217 -17.09 1.41 -27.84
CA SER A 217 -15.74 1.48 -28.43
C SER A 217 -15.48 0.33 -29.42
N SER A 218 -14.67 0.61 -30.44
CA SER A 218 -14.22 -0.35 -31.45
C SER A 218 -12.71 -0.55 -31.35
N LEU A 219 -12.28 -1.79 -31.09
CA LEU A 219 -10.87 -2.16 -30.89
C LEU A 219 -10.12 -2.19 -32.23
N THR A 220 -9.03 -1.43 -32.35
CA THR A 220 -8.19 -1.34 -33.56
C THR A 220 -6.96 -2.24 -33.48
N ASP A 221 -6.30 -2.32 -32.34
CA ASP A 221 -5.09 -3.13 -32.08
C ASP A 221 -5.05 -3.55 -30.59
N SER A 222 -4.46 -4.70 -30.26
CA SER A 222 -4.21 -5.09 -28.86
C SER A 222 -3.05 -6.06 -28.75
N LYS A 223 -2.11 -5.75 -27.86
CA LYS A 223 -0.89 -6.54 -27.66
C LYS A 223 -0.70 -6.90 -26.19
N LEU A 224 -0.36 -8.16 -25.97
CA LEU A 224 0.08 -8.71 -24.69
C LEU A 224 1.57 -9.01 -24.77
N THR A 225 2.38 -8.39 -23.91
CA THR A 225 3.82 -8.64 -23.75
C THR A 225 4.09 -9.23 -22.39
N LEU A 226 4.96 -10.23 -22.30
CA LEU A 226 5.37 -10.89 -21.06
C LEU A 226 6.90 -10.98 -21.00
N VAL A 227 7.50 -10.65 -19.85
CA VAL A 227 8.95 -10.76 -19.60
C VAL A 227 9.20 -11.77 -18.49
N TYR A 228 10.12 -12.70 -18.75
CA TYR A 228 10.33 -13.92 -17.97
C TYR A 228 11.81 -14.23 -17.70
N GLN A 229 12.04 -15.14 -16.75
CA GLN A 229 13.36 -15.54 -16.27
C GLN A 229 13.53 -17.06 -16.22
N ALA A 230 13.72 -17.68 -17.38
CA ALA A 230 13.84 -19.12 -17.54
C ALA A 230 14.84 -19.48 -18.66
N SER A 231 15.40 -20.70 -18.61
CA SER A 231 16.25 -21.25 -19.69
C SER A 231 15.45 -21.92 -20.83
N SER A 232 14.15 -22.10 -20.62
CA SER A 232 13.16 -22.62 -21.57
C SER A 232 11.90 -21.76 -21.46
N ASP A 233 11.20 -21.54 -22.56
CA ASP A 233 9.99 -20.71 -22.57
C ASP A 233 8.78 -21.43 -21.93
N GLY A 234 7.80 -20.67 -21.44
CA GLY A 234 6.58 -21.20 -20.83
C GLY A 234 5.54 -21.70 -21.85
N ALA A 235 4.53 -22.40 -21.35
CA ALA A 235 3.24 -22.59 -22.01
C ALA A 235 2.26 -21.51 -21.51
N TYR A 236 1.32 -21.09 -22.35
CA TYR A 236 0.51 -19.88 -22.11
C TYR A 236 -0.93 -20.02 -22.63
N ALA A 237 -1.87 -19.38 -21.95
CA ALA A 237 -3.21 -19.12 -22.50
C ALA A 237 -3.77 -17.75 -22.08
N PHE A 238 -4.40 -17.03 -23.00
CA PHE A 238 -5.08 -15.76 -22.74
C PHE A 238 -6.57 -15.88 -22.97
N ASN A 239 -7.36 -15.60 -21.93
CA ASN A 239 -8.80 -15.87 -21.86
C ASN A 239 -9.18 -17.32 -22.26
N GLY A 240 -8.30 -18.28 -22.00
CA GLY A 240 -8.46 -19.70 -22.35
C GLY A 240 -7.97 -20.08 -23.75
N ASN A 241 -7.57 -19.11 -24.59
CA ASN A 241 -6.98 -19.38 -25.91
C ASN A 241 -5.47 -19.58 -25.77
N ALA A 242 -4.95 -20.73 -26.20
CA ALA A 242 -3.51 -21.02 -26.13
C ALA A 242 -2.68 -20.04 -26.98
N LEU A 243 -1.59 -19.54 -26.41
CA LEU A 243 -0.63 -18.66 -27.10
C LEU A 243 0.66 -19.42 -27.41
N SER A 244 1.35 -19.04 -28.49
CA SER A 244 2.58 -19.70 -28.94
C SER A 244 3.79 -19.27 -28.12
N SER A 245 4.48 -20.23 -27.49
CA SER A 245 5.82 -20.05 -26.93
C SER A 245 6.83 -19.61 -28.00
N GLY A 246 7.81 -18.80 -27.61
CA GLY A 246 8.90 -18.32 -28.45
C GLY A 246 10.21 -19.07 -28.20
N THR A 247 11.29 -18.33 -27.97
CA THR A 247 12.62 -18.87 -27.65
C THR A 247 13.38 -17.84 -26.79
N PRO A 248 13.99 -18.23 -25.65
CA PRO A 248 14.67 -17.28 -24.77
C PRO A 248 15.76 -16.47 -25.47
N GLN A 249 15.68 -15.14 -25.33
CA GLN A 249 16.64 -14.20 -25.91
C GLN A 249 17.97 -14.17 -25.13
N GLY A 250 17.96 -14.56 -23.85
CA GLY A 250 19.14 -14.75 -23.01
C GLY A 250 19.13 -16.12 -22.32
N THR A 251 20.26 -16.52 -21.72
CA THR A 251 20.48 -17.86 -21.15
C THR A 251 19.48 -18.27 -20.06
N PHE A 252 18.92 -17.29 -19.34
CA PHE A 252 17.97 -17.47 -18.25
C PHE A 252 16.91 -16.36 -18.21
N SER A 253 16.62 -15.73 -19.35
CA SER A 253 15.65 -14.63 -19.45
C SER A 253 15.19 -14.40 -20.88
N GLY A 254 13.97 -13.90 -21.04
CA GLY A 254 13.37 -13.65 -22.34
C GLY A 254 12.06 -12.87 -22.25
N SER A 255 11.42 -12.71 -23.39
CA SER A 255 10.06 -12.17 -23.49
C SER A 255 9.30 -12.72 -24.69
N ASN A 256 7.98 -12.63 -24.61
CA ASN A 256 7.07 -12.87 -25.72
C ASN A 256 6.15 -11.67 -25.91
N THR A 257 5.68 -11.46 -27.14
CA THR A 257 4.63 -10.48 -27.46
C THR A 257 3.66 -11.11 -28.46
N TRP A 258 2.37 -11.05 -28.15
CA TRP A 258 1.29 -11.60 -28.97
C TRP A 258 0.30 -10.51 -29.35
N ASP A 259 -0.25 -10.60 -30.56
CA ASP A 259 -1.54 -9.97 -30.88
C ASP A 259 -2.63 -10.77 -30.14
N VAL A 260 -3.44 -10.07 -29.35
CA VAL A 260 -4.55 -10.67 -28.60
C VAL A 260 -5.89 -10.00 -28.89
N LYS A 261 -5.96 -9.19 -29.95
CA LYS A 261 -7.12 -8.36 -30.32
C LYS A 261 -8.43 -9.15 -30.34
N ASP A 262 -8.46 -10.26 -31.08
CA ASP A 262 -9.66 -11.08 -31.25
C ASP A 262 -10.01 -11.91 -30.00
N SER A 263 -9.15 -11.90 -28.98
CA SER A 263 -9.35 -12.56 -27.68
C SER A 263 -9.55 -11.58 -26.51
N LEU A 264 -9.46 -10.26 -26.74
CA LEU A 264 -9.63 -9.24 -25.71
C LEU A 264 -11.11 -9.02 -25.38
N LYS A 265 -11.44 -9.03 -24.08
CA LYS A 265 -12.70 -8.48 -23.57
C LYS A 265 -12.49 -6.99 -23.32
N SER A 266 -13.22 -6.12 -24.02
CA SER A 266 -13.11 -4.66 -23.84
C SER A 266 -13.48 -4.19 -22.43
N SER A 267 -14.23 -4.99 -21.66
CA SER A 267 -14.57 -4.73 -20.27
C SER A 267 -14.39 -5.97 -19.38
N GLY A 268 -13.93 -5.75 -18.14
CA GLY A 268 -13.73 -6.76 -17.11
C GLY A 268 -12.44 -7.57 -17.24
N THR A 269 -12.39 -8.66 -16.47
CA THR A 269 -11.19 -9.50 -16.29
C THR A 269 -10.77 -10.20 -17.58
N ASN A 270 -9.59 -9.83 -18.07
CA ASN A 270 -8.80 -10.56 -19.05
C ASN A 270 -7.69 -11.32 -18.31
N THR A 271 -7.59 -12.64 -18.51
CA THR A 271 -6.64 -13.49 -17.75
C THR A 271 -5.57 -14.05 -18.68
N LEU A 272 -4.30 -13.90 -18.31
CA LEU A 272 -3.19 -14.69 -18.85
C LEU A 272 -2.80 -15.74 -17.82
N THR A 273 -2.77 -17.01 -18.21
CA THR A 273 -2.12 -18.09 -17.45
C THR A 273 -0.79 -18.49 -18.07
N TYR A 274 0.12 -19.01 -17.25
CA TYR A 274 1.46 -19.44 -17.62
C TYR A 274 1.91 -20.66 -16.80
N ASP A 275 2.66 -21.55 -17.45
CA ASP A 275 3.03 -22.88 -16.96
C ASP A 275 4.43 -23.26 -17.48
N ARG A 276 5.24 -23.96 -16.69
CA ARG A 276 6.61 -24.38 -17.02
C ARG A 276 6.64 -25.48 -18.08
N THR A 277 7.55 -25.36 -19.05
CA THR A 277 7.90 -26.48 -19.96
C THR A 277 9.16 -27.24 -19.50
N ALA A 278 9.77 -26.82 -18.39
CA ALA A 278 11.04 -27.31 -17.86
C ALA A 278 11.08 -27.23 -16.33
N SER A 279 12.23 -27.45 -15.70
CA SER A 279 12.35 -27.54 -14.22
C SER A 279 12.03 -26.24 -13.48
N PHE A 280 12.24 -25.07 -14.08
CA PHE A 280 11.96 -23.77 -13.49
C PHE A 280 11.47 -22.80 -14.56
N TYR A 281 10.45 -22.02 -14.20
CA TYR A 281 9.96 -20.89 -14.97
C TYR A 281 9.62 -19.72 -14.03
N LYS A 282 9.78 -18.47 -14.48
CA LYS A 282 9.52 -17.28 -13.66
C LYS A 282 9.00 -16.14 -14.51
N ASN A 283 8.00 -15.41 -14.01
CA ASN A 283 7.51 -14.18 -14.63
C ASN A 283 7.81 -12.96 -13.74
N VAL A 284 8.11 -11.81 -14.37
CA VAL A 284 8.35 -10.55 -13.64
C VAL A 284 7.47 -9.40 -14.10
N LEU A 285 6.99 -9.44 -15.35
CA LEU A 285 6.25 -8.32 -15.95
C LEU A 285 5.29 -8.82 -17.04
N GLY A 286 4.04 -8.38 -16.98
CA GLY A 286 3.06 -8.52 -18.05
C GLY A 286 2.51 -7.15 -18.45
N ILE A 287 2.35 -6.87 -19.74
CA ILE A 287 1.82 -5.61 -20.25
C ILE A 287 0.70 -5.94 -21.24
N LEU A 288 -0.51 -5.46 -20.98
CA LEU A 288 -1.61 -5.49 -21.94
C LEU A 288 -1.89 -4.08 -22.45
N THR A 289 -2.03 -3.94 -23.77
CA THR A 289 -2.40 -2.68 -24.45
C THR A 289 -3.62 -2.91 -25.35
N ALA A 290 -4.47 -1.90 -25.48
CA ALA A 290 -5.66 -1.93 -26.33
C ALA A 290 -5.88 -0.56 -26.96
N GLU A 291 -5.60 -0.44 -28.26
CA GLU A 291 -5.95 0.74 -29.06
C GLU A 291 -7.42 0.64 -29.48
N TYR A 292 -8.19 1.71 -29.27
CA TYR A 292 -9.60 1.75 -29.62
C TYR A 292 -10.04 3.12 -30.14
N THR A 293 -11.16 3.13 -30.86
CA THR A 293 -11.88 4.34 -31.25
C THR A 293 -13.25 4.38 -30.57
N THR A 294 -13.77 5.57 -30.33
CA THR A 294 -15.17 5.80 -29.92
C THR A 294 -15.91 6.50 -31.05
N SER A 295 -17.15 6.07 -31.31
CA SER A 295 -18.02 6.72 -32.30
C SER A 295 -18.53 8.05 -31.73
N SER A 296 -17.98 9.17 -32.19
CA SER A 296 -18.40 10.51 -31.76
C SER A 296 -19.83 10.81 -32.26
N SER A 297 -20.82 10.71 -31.38
CA SER A 297 -22.21 11.01 -31.68
C SER A 297 -22.47 12.52 -31.76
N GLY A 298 -22.07 13.15 -32.86
CA GLY A 298 -22.47 14.52 -33.21
C GLY A 298 -21.48 15.27 -34.09
N ASP A 299 -21.70 15.24 -35.41
CA ASP A 299 -22.21 16.43 -36.12
C ASP A 299 -22.88 15.99 -37.43
N SER A 300 -24.09 16.47 -37.68
CA SER A 300 -24.74 16.39 -39.00
C SER A 300 -25.66 17.59 -39.20
N THR A 301 -25.16 18.81 -38.95
CA THR A 301 -25.78 20.03 -39.45
C THR A 301 -25.59 20.14 -40.97
N ASP A 302 -26.47 19.48 -41.72
CA ASP A 302 -26.81 19.89 -43.09
C ASP A 302 -28.34 19.90 -43.23
N ASP A 303 -28.87 20.91 -43.91
CA ASP A 303 -30.30 21.27 -43.85
C ASP A 303 -30.82 21.59 -45.27
N THR A 304 -32.12 21.32 -45.47
CA THR A 304 -32.89 21.51 -46.71
C THR A 304 -32.53 20.57 -47.90
N PRO A 305 -33.43 20.42 -48.89
CA PRO A 305 -34.84 20.07 -48.70
C PRO A 305 -35.29 18.90 -49.61
N ALA A 306 -36.53 18.43 -49.38
CA ALA A 306 -37.12 17.28 -50.06
C ALA A 306 -37.31 17.43 -51.59
N ASP A 307 -37.25 16.29 -52.29
CA ASP A 307 -38.17 15.98 -53.39
C ASP A 307 -38.76 14.57 -53.19
N ASN A 308 -39.84 14.27 -53.91
CA ASN A 308 -40.84 13.26 -53.57
C ASN A 308 -41.11 12.32 -54.75
N THR A 309 -41.23 11.00 -54.51
CA THR A 309 -42.00 10.12 -55.40
C THR A 309 -42.47 8.85 -54.71
N THR A 310 -43.62 8.34 -55.16
CA THR A 310 -44.40 7.27 -54.52
C THR A 310 -44.58 6.04 -55.40
N ASP A 311 -44.37 4.85 -54.84
CA ASP A 311 -45.32 3.72 -54.89
C ASP A 311 -44.86 2.68 -53.82
N ASN A 312 -45.63 2.22 -52.83
CA ASN A 312 -46.98 1.61 -52.80
C ASN A 312 -46.90 0.08 -52.91
N GLY A 313 -47.56 -0.62 -51.96
CA GLY A 313 -47.55 -2.09 -51.83
C GLY A 313 -47.58 -2.52 -50.37
N SER A 314 -48.77 -2.84 -49.85
CA SER A 314 -48.98 -3.32 -48.48
C SER A 314 -50.04 -4.45 -48.45
N ALA A 315 -50.11 -5.16 -47.32
CA ALA A 315 -50.85 -6.40 -47.05
C ALA A 315 -50.37 -7.67 -47.82
N GLY A 316 -50.53 -8.89 -47.30
CA GLY A 316 -50.93 -9.29 -45.93
C GLY A 316 -51.78 -10.57 -45.83
N ASP A 317 -51.80 -11.13 -44.61
CA ASP A 317 -52.86 -12.00 -44.01
C ASP A 317 -52.89 -13.54 -44.28
N THR A 318 -53.45 -14.26 -43.29
CA THR A 318 -53.81 -15.70 -43.17
C THR A 318 -52.67 -16.75 -43.20
N THR A 319 -52.49 -17.77 -42.32
CA THR A 319 -53.27 -18.58 -41.32
C THR A 319 -53.79 -19.95 -41.80
N ASP A 320 -53.35 -21.01 -41.08
CA ASP A 320 -53.92 -22.37 -40.90
C ASP A 320 -54.09 -23.26 -42.19
N ASP A 321 -54.16 -24.60 -42.15
CA ASP A 321 -54.45 -25.56 -41.07
C ASP A 321 -53.90 -27.01 -41.36
N ILE A 322 -53.97 -27.91 -40.36
CA ILE A 322 -54.07 -29.39 -40.37
C ILE A 322 -53.53 -30.21 -41.58
N SER A 323 -52.64 -31.18 -41.29
CA SER A 323 -52.97 -32.63 -41.39
C SER A 323 -51.80 -33.53 -40.93
N SER A 324 -52.12 -34.65 -40.26
CA SER A 324 -51.17 -35.67 -39.83
C SER A 324 -51.71 -37.09 -40.04
N ASP A 325 -50.77 -38.03 -40.18
CA ASP A 325 -50.92 -39.48 -40.00
C ASP A 325 -51.66 -40.27 -41.11
N ASN A 326 -51.09 -41.44 -41.47
CA ASN A 326 -51.89 -42.59 -41.89
C ASN A 326 -51.13 -43.94 -41.90
N THR A 327 -51.85 -44.99 -41.49
CA THR A 327 -51.69 -46.43 -41.81
C THR A 327 -50.51 -47.26 -41.25
N THR A 328 -50.81 -48.55 -41.10
CA THR A 328 -50.08 -49.54 -40.30
C THR A 328 -50.12 -50.93 -40.96
N ASN A 329 -49.34 -51.87 -40.38
CA ASN A 329 -49.63 -53.31 -40.28
C ASN A 329 -49.40 -54.22 -41.51
N ASP A 330 -48.45 -55.16 -41.37
CA ASP A 330 -48.65 -56.57 -41.72
C ASP A 330 -47.76 -57.47 -40.82
N THR A 331 -47.77 -58.78 -41.05
CA THR A 331 -47.64 -59.83 -40.03
C THR A 331 -46.58 -60.89 -40.35
N SER A 332 -46.10 -61.61 -39.32
CA SER A 332 -46.10 -63.10 -39.25
C SER A 332 -45.32 -63.64 -38.04
N SER A 333 -45.56 -64.92 -37.72
CA SER A 333 -44.95 -65.70 -36.64
C SER A 333 -44.52 -67.08 -37.15
N ASP A 334 -43.68 -67.82 -36.40
CA ASP A 334 -44.00 -69.12 -35.77
C ASP A 334 -42.76 -70.00 -35.41
N ASN A 335 -42.90 -70.92 -34.44
CA ASN A 335 -42.02 -72.07 -34.06
C ASN A 335 -40.58 -71.77 -33.51
N THR A 336 -39.90 -72.57 -32.66
CA THR A 336 -40.12 -73.81 -31.84
C THR A 336 -38.86 -74.04 -30.94
N THR A 337 -38.73 -74.89 -29.90
CA THR A 337 -39.52 -75.40 -28.73
C THR A 337 -38.62 -76.40 -27.95
N SER A 338 -38.89 -76.70 -26.65
CA SER A 338 -38.51 -77.95 -25.91
C SER A 338 -37.01 -78.14 -25.53
N ASP A 339 -36.57 -78.75 -24.40
CA ASP A 339 -37.14 -79.01 -23.05
C ASP A 339 -36.05 -79.44 -21.99
N VAL A 340 -36.11 -78.89 -20.76
CA VAL A 340 -36.32 -79.55 -19.43
C VAL A 340 -35.63 -80.93 -19.10
N PRO A 341 -35.13 -81.26 -17.85
CA PRO A 341 -34.58 -80.46 -16.71
C PRO A 341 -33.49 -81.21 -15.81
N ALA A 342 -33.41 -80.84 -14.51
CA ALA A 342 -32.91 -81.58 -13.30
C ALA A 342 -31.40 -81.52 -12.93
N GLY A 343 -31.00 -81.52 -11.63
CA GLY A 343 -31.76 -81.46 -10.36
C GLY A 343 -30.91 -81.68 -9.08
N ASN A 344 -31.51 -81.51 -7.88
CA ASN A 344 -30.94 -81.65 -6.50
C ASN A 344 -29.87 -80.62 -6.04
N THR A 345 -29.73 -80.25 -4.75
CA THR A 345 -30.44 -80.64 -3.50
C THR A 345 -30.64 -79.46 -2.53
N THR A 346 -31.55 -79.63 -1.58
CA THR A 346 -32.00 -78.72 -0.51
C THR A 346 -30.95 -78.38 0.57
N ASN A 347 -31.12 -77.24 1.28
CA ASN A 347 -31.64 -77.27 2.66
C ASN A 347 -32.10 -75.92 3.25
N ASP A 348 -33.12 -76.04 4.11
CA ASP A 348 -33.58 -75.16 5.21
C ASP A 348 -34.12 -73.73 4.95
N THR A 349 -34.96 -73.30 5.89
CA THR A 349 -36.01 -72.26 5.74
C THR A 349 -36.24 -71.58 7.12
N PRO A 350 -37.13 -70.59 7.22
CA PRO A 350 -36.95 -69.18 6.89
C PRO A 350 -36.42 -68.35 8.08
N ALA A 351 -35.91 -67.14 7.81
CA ALA A 351 -35.71 -66.11 8.81
C ALA A 351 -36.60 -64.89 8.49
N ASP A 352 -37.73 -64.78 9.18
CA ASP A 352 -38.45 -63.52 9.35
C ASP A 352 -38.48 -63.21 10.85
N ASN A 353 -37.69 -62.20 11.26
CA ASN A 353 -38.00 -61.37 12.40
C ASN A 353 -37.16 -60.09 12.34
N THR A 354 -37.78 -58.94 12.57
CA THR A 354 -37.18 -57.61 12.36
C THR A 354 -36.45 -57.08 13.59
N THR A 355 -35.20 -56.66 13.44
CA THR A 355 -34.55 -55.65 14.31
C THR A 355 -33.62 -54.77 13.48
N ASP A 356 -33.65 -53.47 13.77
CA ASP A 356 -33.10 -52.35 13.01
C ASP A 356 -31.70 -52.51 12.40
N ALA A 357 -31.61 -52.29 11.09
CA ALA A 357 -30.37 -52.07 10.35
C ALA A 357 -30.57 -51.00 9.26
N LYS A 358 -30.81 -49.75 9.69
CA LYS A 358 -30.58 -48.58 8.83
C LYS A 358 -29.09 -48.24 8.90
N PHE A 359 -28.40 -48.34 7.77
CA PHE A 359 -27.07 -47.75 7.61
C PHE A 359 -27.13 -46.57 6.66
N SER A 360 -26.35 -45.55 7.00
CA SER A 360 -26.34 -44.20 6.42
C SER A 360 -25.24 -43.38 7.10
N ALA A 361 -25.06 -42.12 6.73
CA ALA A 361 -24.08 -41.23 7.37
C ALA A 361 -24.51 -40.76 8.79
N ASP A 362 -23.55 -40.22 9.53
CA ASP A 362 -23.69 -39.57 10.85
C ASP A 362 -22.74 -38.35 10.81
N LEU A 363 -23.28 -37.15 10.57
CA LEU A 363 -22.50 -35.95 10.24
C LEU A 363 -22.41 -34.96 11.41
N GLY A 364 -21.35 -35.07 12.20
CA GLY A 364 -21.12 -34.20 13.36
C GLY A 364 -20.26 -32.97 13.07
N VAL A 365 -20.47 -31.90 13.83
CA VAL A 365 -19.46 -30.83 14.00
C VAL A 365 -18.53 -31.21 15.14
N GLN A 366 -17.25 -31.37 14.85
CA GLN A 366 -16.22 -31.78 15.80
C GLN A 366 -15.62 -30.60 16.58
N ALA A 367 -15.41 -29.44 15.93
CA ALA A 367 -14.74 -28.30 16.55
C ALA A 367 -15.09 -26.96 15.89
N ILE A 368 -15.04 -25.87 16.68
CA ILE A 368 -15.05 -24.48 16.22
C ILE A 368 -13.80 -23.77 16.75
N LYS A 369 -12.81 -23.56 15.89
CA LYS A 369 -11.61 -22.77 16.18
C LYS A 369 -11.81 -21.36 15.65
N VAL A 370 -11.26 -20.38 16.34
CA VAL A 370 -11.26 -18.98 15.90
C VAL A 370 -9.84 -18.46 16.03
N SER A 371 -9.40 -17.77 15.00
CA SER A 371 -8.09 -17.14 14.93
C SER A 371 -8.15 -15.84 14.14
N HIS A 372 -7.11 -15.03 14.32
CA HIS A 372 -6.85 -13.85 13.53
C HIS A 372 -5.37 -13.93 13.13
N ASN A 373 -5.08 -13.99 11.82
CA ASN A 373 -3.71 -14.14 11.28
C ASN A 373 -2.89 -15.22 12.01
N SER A 374 -3.47 -16.42 12.14
CA SER A 374 -2.96 -17.58 12.92
C SER A 374 -2.88 -17.43 14.45
N ALA A 375 -3.00 -16.24 15.03
CA ALA A 375 -3.10 -16.07 16.48
C ALA A 375 -4.46 -16.60 16.98
N ALA A 376 -4.47 -17.38 18.07
CA ALA A 376 -5.68 -17.99 18.65
C ALA A 376 -6.52 -16.97 19.45
N LYS A 377 -7.01 -15.95 18.76
CA LYS A 377 -7.70 -14.76 19.29
C LYS A 377 -8.87 -14.39 18.38
N ALA A 378 -9.74 -13.51 18.89
CA ALA A 378 -10.76 -12.85 18.09
C ALA A 378 -10.83 -11.37 18.49
N TRP A 379 -10.80 -10.50 17.49
CA TRP A 379 -10.72 -9.05 17.67
C TRP A 379 -11.94 -8.33 17.09
N LYS A 380 -12.44 -7.36 17.85
CA LYS A 380 -13.45 -6.38 17.44
C LYS A 380 -12.97 -5.63 16.19
N ASN A 381 -13.87 -5.38 15.25
CA ASN A 381 -13.66 -4.63 14.00
C ASN A 381 -12.62 -5.17 13.00
N LEU A 382 -11.79 -6.15 13.37
CA LEU A 382 -10.90 -6.84 12.43
C LEU A 382 -11.58 -8.05 11.77
N VAL A 383 -10.94 -8.60 10.76
CA VAL A 383 -11.38 -9.85 10.12
C VAL A 383 -10.79 -11.04 10.88
N ASN A 384 -11.64 -11.99 11.27
CA ASN A 384 -11.26 -13.20 11.98
C ASN A 384 -11.67 -14.43 11.18
N THR A 385 -10.84 -15.48 11.22
CA THR A 385 -11.13 -16.77 10.61
C THR A 385 -11.81 -17.67 11.65
N VAL A 386 -12.98 -18.21 11.30
CA VAL A 386 -13.64 -19.27 12.06
C VAL A 386 -13.47 -20.57 11.29
N ASN A 387 -12.58 -21.44 11.76
CA ASN A 387 -12.32 -22.75 11.17
C ASN A 387 -13.18 -23.80 11.89
N VAL A 388 -14.13 -24.39 11.15
CA VAL A 388 -15.08 -25.39 11.64
C VAL A 388 -14.68 -26.76 11.11
N THR A 389 -14.41 -27.70 12.02
CA THR A 389 -14.11 -29.08 11.65
C THR A 389 -15.38 -29.93 11.71
N VAL A 390 -15.76 -30.56 10.60
CA VAL A 390 -16.83 -31.57 10.53
C VAL A 390 -16.26 -32.98 10.43
N ILE A 391 -17.06 -33.98 10.80
CA ILE A 391 -16.70 -35.41 10.75
C ILE A 391 -17.89 -36.26 10.29
N ASN A 392 -17.64 -37.30 9.50
CA ASN A 392 -18.62 -38.36 9.27
C ASN A 392 -18.26 -39.58 10.14
N ASN A 393 -19.00 -39.78 11.23
CA ASN A 393 -18.84 -40.96 12.10
C ASN A 393 -19.57 -42.19 11.54
N GLY A 394 -20.34 -42.02 10.46
CA GLY A 394 -21.25 -43.04 9.94
C GLY A 394 -20.54 -44.15 9.16
N PRO A 395 -21.12 -45.36 9.10
CA PRO A 395 -20.55 -46.50 8.37
C PRO A 395 -20.45 -46.28 6.86
N GLU A 396 -21.19 -45.33 6.29
CA GLU A 396 -21.23 -45.03 4.87
C GLU A 396 -20.75 -43.61 4.56
N LYS A 397 -20.30 -43.37 3.32
CA LYS A 397 -19.97 -42.02 2.86
C LYS A 397 -21.21 -41.13 2.81
N ALA A 398 -21.08 -39.87 3.20
CA ALA A 398 -22.08 -38.86 2.92
C ALA A 398 -22.02 -38.42 1.44
N GLY A 399 -23.18 -38.15 0.86
CA GLY A 399 -23.30 -37.29 -0.33
C GLY A 399 -23.11 -35.83 0.05
N SER A 400 -23.44 -34.91 -0.87
CA SER A 400 -23.27 -33.48 -0.62
C SER A 400 -24.24 -32.95 0.44
N PHE A 401 -23.75 -32.04 1.29
CA PHE A 401 -24.49 -31.39 2.37
C PHE A 401 -24.04 -29.93 2.53
N ALA A 402 -24.69 -29.16 3.41
CA ALA A 402 -24.27 -27.79 3.72
C ALA A 402 -23.76 -27.68 5.16
N LEU A 403 -22.82 -26.75 5.40
CA LEU A 403 -22.36 -26.34 6.70
C LEU A 403 -22.65 -24.85 6.91
N GLU A 404 -23.50 -24.56 7.88
CA GLU A 404 -23.94 -23.21 8.23
C GLU A 404 -23.22 -22.71 9.47
N LEU A 405 -22.70 -21.48 9.45
CA LEU A 405 -22.16 -20.81 10.64
C LEU A 405 -23.07 -19.66 11.06
N TYR A 406 -23.45 -19.65 12.32
CA TYR A 406 -24.27 -18.62 12.96
C TYR A 406 -23.46 -17.86 14.03
N SER A 407 -23.78 -16.58 14.23
CA SER A 407 -23.30 -15.73 15.32
C SER A 407 -24.50 -15.05 15.98
N GLU A 408 -24.66 -15.19 17.30
CA GLU A 408 -25.84 -14.69 18.06
C GLU A 408 -27.19 -15.11 17.44
N GLY A 409 -27.25 -16.32 16.86
CA GLY A 409 -28.44 -16.86 16.20
C GLY A 409 -28.70 -16.33 14.78
N SER A 410 -27.95 -15.34 14.30
CA SER A 410 -27.98 -14.87 12.91
C SER A 410 -27.05 -15.71 12.04
N LEU A 411 -27.50 -16.15 10.86
CA LEU A 411 -26.66 -16.85 9.89
C LEU A 411 -25.60 -15.89 9.33
N LEU A 412 -24.32 -16.27 9.38
CA LEU A 412 -23.23 -15.57 8.72
C LEU A 412 -23.10 -16.04 7.27
N GLU A 413 -22.97 -17.35 7.06
CA GLU A 413 -22.66 -17.96 5.77
C GLU A 413 -23.03 -19.46 5.78
N SER A 414 -23.35 -20.01 4.61
CA SER A 414 -23.64 -21.43 4.38
C SER A 414 -22.77 -21.93 3.24
N LYS A 415 -21.96 -22.98 3.49
CA LYS A 415 -21.00 -23.53 2.50
C LYS A 415 -21.37 -24.96 2.11
N PRO A 416 -21.34 -25.31 0.80
CA PRO A 416 -21.55 -26.68 0.36
C PRO A 416 -20.29 -27.51 0.62
N ILE A 417 -20.50 -28.72 1.15
CA ILE A 417 -19.48 -29.78 1.23
C ILE A 417 -19.90 -30.88 0.25
N ASN A 418 -19.03 -31.22 -0.69
CA ASN A 418 -19.39 -32.09 -1.83
C ASN A 418 -19.64 -33.56 -1.41
N GLY A 419 -19.08 -34.01 -0.30
CA GLY A 419 -19.36 -35.29 0.35
C GLY A 419 -18.19 -35.78 1.20
N LEU A 420 -18.48 -36.48 2.30
CA LEU A 420 -17.49 -36.84 3.32
C LEU A 420 -17.44 -38.36 3.54
N ALA A 421 -16.27 -38.96 3.38
CA ALA A 421 -16.07 -40.41 3.55
C ALA A 421 -16.26 -40.85 5.02
N ASN A 422 -16.61 -42.12 5.25
CA ASN A 422 -16.65 -42.72 6.59
C ASN A 422 -15.30 -42.49 7.31
N GLY A 423 -15.36 -41.93 8.52
CA GLY A 423 -14.20 -41.64 9.37
C GLY A 423 -13.38 -40.41 8.94
N ALA A 424 -13.74 -39.74 7.85
CA ALA A 424 -13.04 -38.55 7.37
C ALA A 424 -13.52 -37.28 8.08
N THR A 425 -12.61 -36.32 8.18
CA THR A 425 -12.86 -34.97 8.70
C THR A 425 -12.55 -33.93 7.63
N GLU A 426 -13.32 -32.85 7.60
CA GLU A 426 -13.09 -31.70 6.72
C GLU A 426 -13.07 -30.42 7.56
N ALA A 427 -12.17 -29.50 7.24
CA ALA A 427 -12.00 -28.23 7.95
C ALA A 427 -12.39 -27.09 7.00
N VAL A 428 -13.47 -26.38 7.33
CA VAL A 428 -14.05 -25.33 6.51
C VAL A 428 -13.89 -23.98 7.19
N GLU A 429 -13.33 -23.01 6.47
CA GLU A 429 -13.05 -21.68 6.98
C GLU A 429 -14.16 -20.68 6.63
N PHE A 430 -14.51 -19.84 7.60
CA PHE A 430 -15.53 -18.80 7.49
C PHE A 430 -14.94 -17.45 7.91
N VAL A 431 -15.44 -16.37 7.30
CA VAL A 431 -14.97 -15.00 7.56
C VAL A 431 -15.91 -14.33 8.58
N TRP A 432 -15.37 -13.76 9.66
CA TRP A 432 -16.15 -13.17 10.74
C TRP A 432 -15.57 -11.85 11.26
N LYS A 433 -16.37 -10.78 11.22
CA LYS A 433 -16.01 -9.45 11.71
C LYS A 433 -17.01 -8.98 12.78
N PRO A 434 -16.73 -9.20 14.08
CA PRO A 434 -17.59 -8.77 15.18
C PRO A 434 -17.41 -7.27 15.48
N GLU A 435 -18.52 -6.56 15.69
CA GLU A 435 -18.53 -5.10 15.92
C GLU A 435 -18.32 -4.68 17.39
N ASP A 436 -18.60 -5.58 18.35
CA ASP A 436 -18.45 -5.34 19.79
C ASP A 436 -17.29 -6.16 20.39
N ALA A 437 -16.67 -5.65 21.45
CA ALA A 437 -15.82 -6.44 22.33
C ALA A 437 -16.70 -7.09 23.43
N LYS A 438 -17.09 -8.36 23.24
CA LYS A 438 -17.94 -9.14 24.15
C LYS A 438 -17.79 -10.64 23.91
N ASN A 439 -18.44 -11.46 24.73
CA ASN A 439 -18.64 -12.87 24.42
C ASN A 439 -19.74 -13.03 23.36
N TYR A 440 -19.45 -13.75 22.29
CA TYR A 440 -20.39 -14.15 21.23
C TYR A 440 -20.64 -15.66 21.28
N THR A 441 -21.84 -16.08 20.89
CA THR A 441 -22.21 -17.47 20.65
C THR A 441 -22.07 -17.77 19.17
N LEU A 442 -20.99 -18.46 18.81
CA LEU A 442 -20.80 -19.06 17.49
C LEU A 442 -21.43 -20.45 17.47
N ARG A 443 -22.28 -20.73 16.48
CA ARG A 443 -22.99 -22.01 16.36
C ARG A 443 -22.85 -22.51 14.93
N ALA A 444 -22.17 -23.63 14.76
CA ALA A 444 -22.05 -24.30 13.47
C ALA A 444 -23.07 -25.45 13.39
N VAL A 445 -23.73 -25.58 12.23
CA VAL A 445 -24.78 -26.57 11.98
C VAL A 445 -24.51 -27.26 10.64
N VAL A 446 -24.32 -28.57 10.65
CA VAL A 446 -24.42 -29.40 9.45
C VAL A 446 -25.90 -29.56 9.09
N VAL A 447 -26.23 -29.26 7.83
CA VAL A 447 -27.55 -29.45 7.23
C VAL A 447 -27.45 -30.56 6.19
N PRO A 448 -27.84 -31.82 6.53
CA PRO A 448 -27.80 -32.94 5.60
C PRO A 448 -28.74 -32.71 4.41
N GLY A 449 -28.27 -33.04 3.20
CA GLY A 449 -29.12 -33.04 2.01
C GLY A 449 -30.25 -34.07 2.13
N SER A 450 -31.36 -33.87 1.40
CA SER A 450 -32.57 -34.72 1.50
C SER A 450 -32.38 -36.20 1.14
N THR A 451 -31.24 -36.56 0.54
CA THR A 451 -30.82 -37.94 0.26
C THR A 451 -29.97 -38.57 1.37
N ILE A 452 -29.61 -37.82 2.41
CA ILE A 452 -28.83 -38.29 3.56
C ILE A 452 -29.79 -38.55 4.73
N ASN A 453 -29.99 -39.82 5.07
CA ASN A 453 -30.59 -40.19 6.36
C ASN A 453 -29.50 -40.01 7.43
N ASP A 454 -29.47 -38.90 8.17
CA ASP A 454 -28.54 -38.80 9.30
C ASP A 454 -29.03 -39.67 10.47
N ALA A 455 -28.16 -40.54 10.98
CA ALA A 455 -28.49 -41.43 12.08
C ALA A 455 -28.50 -40.75 13.46
N ASN A 456 -27.82 -39.60 13.61
CA ASN A 456 -27.58 -38.96 14.90
C ASN A 456 -27.63 -37.43 14.81
N ALA A 457 -28.82 -36.90 14.50
CA ALA A 457 -29.18 -35.47 14.43
C ALA A 457 -28.78 -34.59 15.64
N THR A 458 -28.15 -35.14 16.69
CA THR A 458 -27.73 -34.44 17.92
C THR A 458 -26.27 -33.96 17.90
N ASN A 459 -25.42 -34.44 16.98
CA ASN A 459 -24.04 -33.98 16.84
C ASN A 459 -23.83 -33.02 15.64
N ASN A 460 -24.84 -32.87 14.78
CA ASN A 460 -24.84 -31.94 13.64
C ASN A 460 -24.71 -30.47 14.05
N GLU A 461 -25.02 -30.11 15.31
CA GLU A 461 -24.78 -28.78 15.85
C GLU A 461 -23.65 -28.80 16.88
N LEU A 462 -22.76 -27.80 16.80
CA LEU A 462 -21.88 -27.42 17.90
C LEU A 462 -22.02 -25.91 18.17
N SER A 463 -22.24 -25.55 19.43
CA SER A 463 -22.21 -24.17 19.92
C SER A 463 -20.95 -23.90 20.75
N LYS A 464 -20.34 -22.74 20.56
CA LYS A 464 -19.15 -22.26 21.28
C LYS A 464 -19.32 -20.79 21.67
N THR A 465 -19.08 -20.49 22.95
CA THR A 465 -18.84 -19.11 23.38
C THR A 465 -17.41 -18.70 22.97
N GLN A 466 -17.30 -17.62 22.21
CA GLN A 466 -16.05 -17.01 21.79
C GLN A 466 -15.94 -15.61 22.39
N GLU A 467 -14.90 -15.39 23.18
CA GLU A 467 -14.53 -14.05 23.64
C GLU A 467 -13.97 -13.24 22.48
N VAL A 468 -14.50 -12.04 22.27
CA VAL A 468 -13.97 -11.01 21.37
C VAL A 468 -13.46 -9.86 22.21
N MET A 469 -12.18 -9.53 22.07
CA MET A 469 -11.55 -8.38 22.71
C MET A 469 -11.43 -7.22 21.72
N HIS A 470 -11.25 -6.01 22.23
CA HIS A 470 -10.60 -4.94 21.47
C HIS A 470 -9.08 -5.06 21.70
N ASN A 471 -8.29 -4.73 20.68
CA ASN A 471 -6.84 -4.67 20.73
C ASN A 471 -6.45 -3.22 20.47
N GLY A 472 -5.80 -2.55 21.43
CA GLY A 472 -5.38 -1.14 21.25
C GLY A 472 -4.32 -0.98 20.16
N TYR A 473 -3.54 -2.03 19.86
CA TYR A 473 -2.43 -1.98 18.90
C TYR A 473 -2.79 -1.77 17.42
N ILE A 474 -4.05 -1.39 17.11
CA ILE A 474 -4.63 -1.36 15.77
C ILE A 474 -4.66 0.03 15.10
N GLY A 475 -4.12 1.06 15.75
CA GLY A 475 -4.14 2.43 15.21
C GLY A 475 -5.53 3.06 15.24
N ASP A 476 -6.29 2.89 16.34
CA ASP A 476 -7.65 3.45 16.47
C ASP A 476 -7.73 4.82 17.18
N LYS A 477 -6.59 5.48 17.41
CA LYS A 477 -6.48 6.84 17.97
C LYS A 477 -5.65 7.78 17.09
N PRO A 478 -6.08 8.03 15.84
CA PRO A 478 -5.34 8.86 14.89
C PRO A 478 -5.01 10.25 15.46
N LEU A 479 -3.83 10.78 15.09
CA LEU A 479 -3.34 12.06 15.58
C LEU A 479 -4.10 13.20 14.87
N GLU A 480 -4.98 13.88 15.60
CA GLU A 480 -5.83 14.96 15.10
C GLU A 480 -5.10 16.30 15.08
N THR A 481 -5.43 17.19 14.14
CA THR A 481 -4.88 18.56 14.10
C THR A 481 -5.39 19.36 15.29
N TYR A 482 -4.52 19.58 16.28
CA TYR A 482 -4.80 20.41 17.44
C TYR A 482 -4.75 21.91 17.12
N LEU A 483 -3.76 22.35 16.32
CA LEU A 483 -3.60 23.75 15.90
C LEU A 483 -3.21 23.87 14.43
N HIS A 484 -3.88 24.78 13.72
CA HIS A 484 -3.55 25.22 12.37
C HIS A 484 -3.39 26.75 12.36
N GLY A 485 -2.48 27.29 11.55
CA GLY A 485 -2.31 28.73 11.41
C GLY A 485 -1.23 29.14 10.42
N THR A 486 -0.93 30.44 10.40
CA THR A 486 0.17 31.04 9.61
C THR A 486 1.08 31.89 10.49
N VAL A 487 2.33 32.06 10.07
CA VAL A 487 3.31 32.97 10.68
C VAL A 487 4.28 33.48 9.60
N LYS A 488 4.75 34.73 9.71
CA LYS A 488 5.91 35.19 8.93
C LYS A 488 7.20 34.81 9.67
N GLY A 489 7.68 33.60 9.43
CA GLY A 489 8.74 32.99 10.22
C GLY A 489 8.75 31.48 10.05
N ASN A 490 9.06 30.75 11.12
CA ASN A 490 9.23 29.30 11.05
C ASN A 490 8.95 28.60 12.41
N ILE A 491 9.21 27.30 12.45
CA ILE A 491 9.06 26.41 13.60
C ILE A 491 10.43 25.87 14.02
N ILE A 492 10.62 25.69 15.33
CA ILE A 492 11.71 24.90 15.93
C ILE A 492 11.09 23.86 16.87
N TYR A 493 11.68 22.66 16.94
CA TYR A 493 11.23 21.58 17.83
C TYR A 493 12.42 21.02 18.63
N ASP A 494 12.56 21.45 19.90
CA ASP A 494 13.67 21.09 20.79
C ASP A 494 13.26 19.94 21.73
N TYR A 495 13.80 18.74 21.51
CA TYR A 495 13.65 17.58 22.41
C TYR A 495 14.60 17.61 23.64
N GLY A 496 15.33 18.72 23.80
CA GLY A 496 16.22 19.00 24.91
C GLY A 496 17.30 17.96 25.13
N ASN A 497 17.69 17.80 26.40
CA ASN A 497 18.52 16.68 26.88
C ASN A 497 17.68 15.58 27.55
N SER A 498 16.42 15.42 27.13
CA SER A 498 15.50 14.44 27.72
C SER A 498 15.93 13.00 27.40
N SER A 499 15.49 12.05 28.24
CA SER A 499 15.99 10.67 28.21
C SER A 499 15.03 9.70 28.92
N TYR A 500 14.91 8.47 28.40
CA TYR A 500 14.14 7.41 29.05
C TYR A 500 14.46 7.25 30.54
N VAL A 501 13.44 7.40 31.39
CA VAL A 501 13.59 7.36 32.85
C VAL A 501 12.33 6.85 33.54
N LYS A 502 12.51 5.96 34.52
CA LYS A 502 11.44 5.53 35.42
C LYS A 502 11.30 6.49 36.60
N VAL A 503 10.08 6.96 36.87
CA VAL A 503 9.74 7.89 37.96
C VAL A 503 8.79 7.20 38.95
N SER A 504 9.34 6.75 40.08
CA SER A 504 8.59 6.08 41.16
C SER A 504 7.82 7.09 42.01
N SER A 505 6.86 6.64 42.83
CA SER A 505 6.10 7.49 43.77
C SER A 505 7.01 8.46 44.55
N GLY A 506 6.80 9.76 44.33
CA GLY A 506 7.56 10.84 44.98
C GLY A 506 8.87 11.27 44.29
N ASP A 507 9.38 10.49 43.32
CA ASP A 507 10.58 10.84 42.54
C ASP A 507 10.34 12.06 41.65
N VAL A 508 11.44 12.72 41.28
CA VAL A 508 11.47 13.92 40.45
C VAL A 508 12.48 13.74 39.33
N TYR A 509 12.04 13.97 38.09
CA TYR A 509 12.88 14.08 36.90
C TYR A 509 12.98 15.54 36.44
N THR A 510 14.08 15.88 35.77
CA THR A 510 14.32 17.22 35.23
C THR A 510 15.01 17.11 33.87
N ALA A 511 14.45 17.78 32.86
CA ALA A 511 15.04 17.95 31.54
C ALA A 511 15.30 19.44 31.26
N GLY A 512 16.26 19.74 30.38
CA GLY A 512 16.60 21.07 29.92
C GLY A 512 16.48 21.21 28.41
N HIS A 513 15.92 22.33 27.97
CA HIS A 513 15.68 22.71 26.58
C HIS A 513 16.60 23.88 26.21
N SER A 514 17.22 23.88 25.04
CA SER A 514 18.25 24.86 24.64
C SER A 514 17.85 25.63 23.38
N LEU A 515 16.80 26.44 23.52
CA LEU A 515 16.14 27.10 22.40
C LEU A 515 17.03 28.21 21.79
N SER A 516 17.24 28.15 20.47
CA SER A 516 17.99 29.16 19.70
C SER A 516 17.17 29.68 18.53
N LEU A 517 16.52 30.82 18.70
CA LEU A 517 15.79 31.55 17.67
C LEU A 517 16.70 32.56 16.93
N PRO A 518 16.33 33.00 15.71
CA PRO A 518 17.00 34.12 15.02
C PRO A 518 17.01 35.43 15.82
N GLU A 519 17.96 36.33 15.52
CA GLU A 519 18.05 37.63 16.19
C GLU A 519 16.80 38.49 15.91
N GLY A 520 16.14 38.98 16.96
CA GLY A 520 14.91 39.75 16.86
C GLY A 520 13.64 38.93 16.63
N ALA A 521 13.71 37.60 16.60
CA ALA A 521 12.53 36.74 16.48
C ALA A 521 11.56 36.87 17.68
N ILE A 522 10.27 36.78 17.41
CA ILE A 522 9.18 36.93 18.38
C ILE A 522 8.39 35.62 18.45
N VAL A 523 8.40 34.97 19.62
CA VAL A 523 7.58 33.78 19.89
C VAL A 523 6.10 34.11 19.73
N LYS A 524 5.38 33.30 18.95
CA LYS A 524 3.93 33.42 18.72
C LYS A 524 3.15 32.31 19.41
N TYR A 525 3.72 31.11 19.42
CA TYR A 525 3.16 29.95 20.11
C TYR A 525 4.31 29.09 20.63
N ALA A 526 4.17 28.55 21.84
CA ALA A 526 5.09 27.54 22.34
C ALA A 526 4.32 26.46 23.12
N ARG A 527 4.64 25.19 22.82
CA ARG A 527 3.95 24.02 23.34
C ARG A 527 4.95 22.97 23.80
N LEU A 528 4.78 22.49 25.03
CA LEU A 528 5.62 21.49 25.65
C LEU A 528 4.88 20.16 25.67
N TYR A 529 5.53 19.10 25.21
CA TYR A 529 5.04 17.72 25.26
C TYR A 529 5.85 16.94 26.29
N ASN A 530 5.17 16.19 27.15
CA ASN A 530 5.76 15.17 28.00
C ASN A 530 5.24 13.80 27.56
N PHE A 531 6.15 13.00 26.99
CA PHE A 531 5.89 11.66 26.47
C PHE A 531 6.09 10.63 27.58
N TRP A 532 5.08 9.81 27.87
CA TRP A 532 5.11 8.89 29.00
C TRP A 532 4.51 7.52 28.68
N THR A 533 4.98 6.51 29.43
CA THR A 533 4.70 5.10 29.15
C THR A 533 4.80 4.25 30.42
N TRP A 534 4.49 2.95 30.32
CA TRP A 534 4.65 1.95 31.39
C TRP A 534 4.04 2.38 32.75
N SER A 535 2.93 3.13 32.74
CA SER A 535 2.33 3.71 33.94
C SER A 535 1.45 2.72 34.71
N ALA A 536 1.86 2.35 35.92
CA ALA A 536 1.21 1.31 36.72
C ALA A 536 1.30 1.56 38.23
N THR A 537 0.38 0.95 38.98
CA THR A 537 0.54 0.66 40.42
C THR A 537 0.60 -0.85 40.60
N GLY A 538 1.72 -1.37 41.09
CA GLY A 538 1.96 -2.81 41.22
C GLY A 538 1.95 -3.50 39.86
N SER A 539 0.87 -4.25 39.58
CA SER A 539 0.63 -4.91 38.28
C SER A 539 -0.64 -4.43 37.58
N SER A 540 -1.16 -3.25 37.92
CA SER A 540 -2.36 -2.66 37.32
C SER A 540 -2.01 -1.35 36.61
N GLY A 541 -2.37 -1.23 35.32
CA GLY A 541 -2.21 0.01 34.56
C GLY A 541 -3.04 1.16 35.15
N VAL A 542 -2.47 2.36 35.23
CA VAL A 542 -3.15 3.58 35.69
C VAL A 542 -2.64 4.80 34.93
N ILE A 543 -3.49 5.79 34.69
CA ILE A 543 -3.05 7.11 34.22
C ILE A 543 -2.12 7.73 35.29
N PRO A 544 -0.96 8.31 34.92
CA PRO A 544 0.03 8.75 35.90
C PRO A 544 -0.47 9.90 36.76
N SER A 545 -0.23 9.81 38.07
CA SER A 545 -0.38 10.95 38.97
C SER A 545 0.89 11.78 38.90
N MET A 546 0.85 12.87 38.12
CA MET A 546 2.03 13.65 37.75
C MET A 546 1.76 15.15 37.92
N SER A 547 2.76 15.90 38.39
CA SER A 547 2.80 17.36 38.32
C SER A 547 4.01 17.81 37.51
N LEU A 548 3.81 18.77 36.60
CA LEU A 548 4.86 19.36 35.78
C LEU A 548 5.06 20.83 36.15
N ASP A 549 6.33 21.25 36.22
CA ASP A 549 6.77 22.64 36.27
C ASP A 549 7.60 22.94 35.03
N PHE A 550 7.36 24.10 34.40
CA PHE A 550 8.18 24.62 33.32
C PHE A 550 8.66 26.02 33.68
N ALA A 551 9.98 26.25 33.60
CA ALA A 551 10.62 27.53 33.89
C ALA A 551 10.28 28.13 35.29
N GLY A 552 9.97 27.31 36.29
CA GLY A 552 9.58 27.74 37.63
C GLY A 552 8.08 28.08 37.76
N SER A 553 7.25 27.66 36.81
CA SER A 553 5.80 27.74 36.84
C SER A 553 5.17 26.35 36.78
N SER A 554 4.41 25.96 37.81
CA SER A 554 3.62 24.73 37.83
C SER A 554 2.47 24.81 36.82
N LEU A 555 2.30 23.77 36.01
CA LEU A 555 1.32 23.71 34.92
C LEU A 555 0.37 22.51 35.06
N THR A 556 -0.83 22.68 34.50
CA THR A 556 -1.74 21.58 34.13
C THR A 556 -1.66 21.37 32.62
N PRO A 557 -1.82 20.13 32.11
CA PRO A 557 -1.92 19.91 30.67
C PRO A 557 -3.13 20.68 30.09
N GLU A 558 -2.98 21.10 28.84
CA GLU A 558 -4.05 21.69 28.02
C GLU A 558 -4.75 20.60 27.19
N ALA A 559 -4.02 19.52 26.86
CA ALA A 559 -4.56 18.28 26.33
C ALA A 559 -3.86 17.05 26.93
N GLU A 560 -4.61 15.99 27.18
CA GLU A 560 -4.14 14.70 27.67
C GLU A 560 -4.54 13.59 26.68
N TYR A 561 -3.57 13.07 25.94
CA TYR A 561 -3.76 11.93 25.04
C TYR A 561 -3.24 10.67 25.72
N ALA A 562 -3.96 9.55 25.63
CA ALA A 562 -3.55 8.29 26.24
C ALA A 562 -4.05 7.06 25.47
N ASP A 563 -3.17 6.07 25.33
CA ASP A 563 -3.49 4.77 24.76
C ASP A 563 -3.00 3.59 25.60
N GLN A 564 -3.64 2.43 25.40
CA GLN A 564 -3.49 1.25 26.22
C GLN A 564 -3.93 0.01 25.44
N LYS A 565 -3.07 -1.01 25.44
CA LYS A 565 -3.26 -2.36 24.86
C LYS A 565 -4.68 -2.94 25.05
N GLY A 566 -5.25 -2.82 26.25
CA GLY A 566 -6.65 -3.16 26.56
C GLY A 566 -6.92 -4.64 26.86
N TRP A 567 -5.91 -5.50 26.93
CA TRP A 567 -6.08 -6.93 27.23
C TRP A 567 -4.82 -7.63 27.75
N GLY A 568 -5.03 -8.68 28.56
CA GLY A 568 -4.02 -9.64 28.96
C GLY A 568 -3.08 -9.15 30.07
N GLN A 569 -1.80 -9.53 29.99
CA GLN A 569 -0.75 -9.04 30.88
C GLN A 569 0.00 -7.87 30.24
N TYR A 570 0.62 -7.03 31.10
CA TYR A 570 1.28 -5.78 30.73
C TYR A 570 0.32 -4.83 30.00
N ASP A 571 -0.92 -4.79 30.48
CA ASP A 571 -1.95 -3.86 30.05
C ASP A 571 -1.80 -2.55 30.83
N TYR A 572 -0.81 -1.75 30.41
CA TYR A 572 -0.45 -0.47 31.01
C TYR A 572 -0.61 0.66 29.98
N PRO A 573 -1.14 1.83 30.37
CA PRO A 573 -1.25 2.96 29.48
C PRO A 573 0.09 3.67 29.21
N THR A 574 0.10 4.33 28.06
CA THR A 574 1.05 5.35 27.57
C THR A 574 0.27 6.62 27.22
N GLY A 575 0.96 7.76 27.04
CA GLY A 575 0.32 9.00 26.65
C GLY A 575 1.26 10.11 26.22
N THR A 576 0.64 11.16 25.71
CA THR A 576 1.25 12.44 25.39
C THR A 576 0.49 13.49 26.18
N TRP A 577 1.17 14.18 27.10
CA TRP A 577 0.58 15.31 27.83
C TRP A 577 1.15 16.62 27.29
N ALA A 578 0.27 17.47 26.78
CA ALA A 578 0.63 18.67 26.03
C ALA A 578 0.22 19.94 26.78
N TYR A 579 1.15 20.90 26.87
CA TYR A 579 1.06 22.09 27.72
C TYR A 579 1.34 23.37 26.93
N ASN A 580 0.49 24.37 27.10
CA ASN A 580 0.72 25.70 26.54
C ASN A 580 1.75 26.47 27.37
N VAL A 581 2.92 26.73 26.78
CA VAL A 581 4.04 27.43 27.44
C VAL A 581 4.36 28.77 26.75
N THR A 582 3.50 29.24 25.85
CA THR A 582 3.66 30.49 25.08
C THR A 582 3.97 31.70 25.96
N GLY A 583 3.34 31.81 27.15
CA GLY A 583 3.59 32.90 28.10
C GLY A 583 4.88 32.79 28.91
N LEU A 584 5.64 31.70 28.76
CA LEU A 584 6.86 31.40 29.52
C LEU A 584 8.11 31.36 28.62
N VAL A 585 7.97 31.09 27.32
CA VAL A 585 9.06 31.09 26.35
C VAL A 585 9.22 32.50 25.75
N SER A 586 10.14 33.28 26.29
CA SER A 586 10.35 34.70 25.93
C SER A 586 11.30 34.93 24.75
N GLY A 587 11.99 33.89 24.27
CA GLY A 587 12.96 33.95 23.18
C GLY A 587 14.05 32.89 23.32
N SER A 588 15.18 33.07 22.64
CA SER A 588 16.37 32.21 22.77
C SER A 588 16.85 32.12 24.21
N GLY A 589 17.09 30.90 24.71
CA GLY A 589 17.50 30.67 26.10
C GLY A 589 17.36 29.21 26.54
N ASN A 590 17.83 28.95 27.77
CA ASN A 590 17.74 27.63 28.38
C ASN A 590 16.49 27.57 29.28
N TYR A 591 15.59 26.63 28.99
CA TYR A 591 14.40 26.37 29.79
C TYR A 591 14.54 25.03 30.52
N ILE A 592 13.86 24.88 31.65
CA ILE A 592 13.92 23.67 32.47
C ILE A 592 12.50 23.16 32.69
N THR A 593 12.30 21.87 32.40
CA THR A 593 11.08 21.12 32.70
C THR A 593 11.35 20.20 33.89
N THR A 594 10.51 20.24 34.92
CA THR A 594 10.59 19.34 36.07
C THR A 594 9.30 18.55 36.20
N VAL A 595 9.41 17.23 36.24
CA VAL A 595 8.28 16.30 36.27
C VAL A 595 8.36 15.48 37.55
N LYS A 596 7.28 15.44 38.32
CA LYS A 596 7.21 14.70 39.58
C LYS A 596 6.06 13.71 39.58
N ASN A 597 6.31 12.49 40.03
CA ASN A 597 5.25 11.56 40.42
C ASN A 597 4.64 12.00 41.76
N THR A 598 3.35 12.33 41.75
CA THR A 598 2.58 12.83 42.90
C THR A 598 1.78 11.74 43.62
N ASN A 599 1.81 10.50 43.12
CA ASN A 599 1.24 9.36 43.84
C ASN A 599 2.02 9.12 45.16
N SER A 600 1.31 8.64 46.18
CA SER A 600 1.87 8.27 47.48
C SER A 600 1.97 6.75 47.68
N ASP A 601 1.48 5.95 46.74
CA ASP A 601 1.63 4.49 46.76
C ASP A 601 3.03 4.09 46.28
N ALA A 602 3.79 3.41 47.14
CA ALA A 602 5.17 3.02 46.86
C ALA A 602 5.31 1.99 45.71
N GLU A 603 4.22 1.33 45.29
CA GLU A 603 4.20 0.47 44.09
C GLU A 603 3.81 1.24 42.81
N ASN A 604 3.51 2.55 42.90
CA ASN A 604 3.22 3.37 41.72
C ASN A 604 4.49 3.88 41.02
N SER A 605 4.48 3.80 39.69
CA SER A 605 5.50 4.39 38.82
C SER A 605 5.00 4.55 37.39
N PHE A 606 5.57 5.50 36.68
CA PHE A 606 5.52 5.60 35.21
C PHE A 606 6.94 5.79 34.67
N CYS A 607 7.11 5.69 33.35
CA CYS A 607 8.32 6.13 32.67
C CYS A 607 8.03 7.38 31.82
N ILE A 608 9.04 8.20 31.62
CA ILE A 608 9.05 9.30 30.65
C ILE A 608 9.99 8.86 29.54
N ASP A 609 9.53 8.87 28.29
CA ASP A 609 10.34 8.55 27.11
C ASP A 609 11.18 9.76 26.68
N GLY A 610 10.57 10.94 26.75
CA GLY A 610 11.26 12.22 26.66
C GLY A 610 10.31 13.40 26.78
N ILE A 611 10.84 14.60 26.57
CA ILE A 611 10.12 15.87 26.69
C ILE A 611 10.56 16.76 25.53
N ALA A 612 9.62 17.37 24.80
CA ALA A 612 9.92 18.23 23.65
C ALA A 612 9.18 19.57 23.68
N LEU A 613 9.87 20.63 23.25
CA LEU A 613 9.41 22.01 23.22
C LEU A 613 9.30 22.49 21.77
N LEU A 614 8.06 22.61 21.29
CA LEU A 614 7.72 23.17 19.98
C LEU A 614 7.54 24.68 20.10
N VAL A 615 8.13 25.44 19.18
CA VAL A 615 8.06 26.91 19.16
C VAL A 615 7.80 27.40 17.75
N VAL A 616 6.71 28.13 17.57
CA VAL A 616 6.38 28.90 16.36
C VAL A 616 6.75 30.35 16.61
N TYR A 617 7.57 30.93 15.74
CA TYR A 617 8.05 32.31 15.88
C TYR A 617 7.90 33.11 14.59
N GLU A 618 7.71 34.43 14.74
CA GLU A 618 7.83 35.41 13.66
C GLU A 618 9.26 35.95 13.62
N ASP A 619 9.82 36.12 12.42
CA ASP A 619 11.10 36.82 12.24
C ASP A 619 11.05 37.72 10.99
N ALA A 620 11.81 38.82 10.99
CA ALA A 620 11.69 39.85 9.96
C ALA A 620 12.12 39.35 8.55
N SER A 621 13.05 38.39 8.51
CA SER A 621 13.53 37.69 7.31
C SER A 621 12.68 36.48 6.91
N GLY A 622 11.70 36.11 7.74
CA GLY A 622 10.88 34.92 7.58
C GLY A 622 10.03 34.94 6.30
N LYS A 623 9.86 33.76 5.71
CA LYS A 623 8.83 33.52 4.70
C LYS A 623 7.46 33.43 5.38
N GLU A 624 6.39 33.63 4.62
CA GLU A 624 5.07 33.29 5.12
C GLU A 624 4.94 31.76 5.14
N THR A 625 4.67 31.22 6.34
CA THR A 625 4.68 29.79 6.64
C THR A 625 3.34 29.40 7.25
N GLN A 626 2.60 28.55 6.53
CA GLN A 626 1.39 27.90 7.03
C GLN A 626 1.78 26.60 7.74
N TYR A 627 1.12 26.27 8.85
CA TYR A 627 1.49 25.13 9.66
C TYR A 627 0.32 24.38 10.28
N TRP A 628 0.54 23.10 10.56
CA TRP A 628 -0.34 22.19 11.26
C TRP A 628 0.44 21.51 12.38
N ILE A 629 -0.20 21.35 13.53
CA ILE A 629 0.31 20.62 14.68
C ILE A 629 -0.74 19.55 15.00
N ASN A 630 -0.39 18.30 14.69
CA ASN A 630 -1.20 17.11 14.97
C ASN A 630 -0.67 16.41 16.22
N GLU A 631 -1.58 15.98 17.09
CA GLU A 631 -1.28 15.50 18.44
C GLU A 631 -2.11 14.27 18.78
N GLY A 632 -1.56 13.37 19.59
CA GLY A 632 -2.25 12.15 19.97
C GLY A 632 -1.38 11.21 20.79
N CYS A 633 -1.88 9.99 20.94
CA CYS A 633 -1.15 8.84 21.42
C CYS A 633 -1.91 7.62 20.91
N ASP A 634 -1.24 6.81 20.10
CA ASP A 634 -1.81 5.64 19.42
C ASP A 634 -0.70 4.57 19.42
N ALA A 635 -0.84 3.52 20.24
CA ALA A 635 0.17 2.48 20.29
C ALA A 635 -0.09 1.47 19.16
N VAL A 636 0.95 1.05 18.43
CA VAL A 636 0.82 0.03 17.38
C VAL A 636 1.92 -1.02 17.46
N SER A 637 1.56 -2.27 17.13
CA SER A 637 2.49 -3.40 17.23
C SER A 637 2.01 -4.63 16.45
N THR A 638 2.85 -5.16 15.56
CA THR A 638 2.61 -6.41 14.82
C THR A 638 3.14 -7.66 15.54
N MET A 639 3.69 -7.50 16.76
CA MET A 639 4.33 -8.61 17.47
C MET A 639 3.39 -9.81 17.63
N SER A 640 3.93 -11.03 17.61
CA SER A 640 3.10 -12.23 17.83
C SER A 640 2.48 -12.24 19.24
N SER A 641 3.11 -11.59 20.22
CA SER A 641 2.55 -11.28 21.55
C SER A 641 1.51 -10.14 21.56
N SER A 642 1.45 -9.31 20.52
CA SER A 642 0.47 -8.23 20.29
C SER A 642 -0.78 -8.68 19.52
N GLY A 643 -0.91 -9.98 19.25
CA GLY A 643 -2.18 -10.57 18.82
C GLY A 643 -2.30 -10.92 17.33
N GLY A 644 -1.20 -10.85 16.58
CA GLY A 644 -1.16 -11.24 15.16
C GLY A 644 -1.55 -10.13 14.18
N LEU A 645 -1.45 -8.85 14.56
CA LEU A 645 -1.76 -7.75 13.65
C LEU A 645 -0.78 -7.68 12.48
N THR A 646 -1.28 -7.44 11.27
CA THR A 646 -0.44 -7.07 10.12
C THR A 646 -0.02 -5.60 10.17
N PRO A 647 1.02 -5.16 9.42
CA PRO A 647 1.36 -3.74 9.28
C PRO A 647 0.17 -2.86 8.87
N ASP A 648 -0.66 -3.31 7.93
CA ASP A 648 -1.86 -2.59 7.46
C ASP A 648 -2.93 -2.43 8.56
N GLU A 649 -2.94 -3.34 9.53
CA GLU A 649 -3.81 -3.31 10.72
C GLU A 649 -3.16 -2.63 11.92
N ALA A 650 -1.87 -2.29 11.84
CA ALA A 650 -1.06 -1.63 12.88
C ALA A 650 -0.43 -0.34 12.32
N THR A 651 -1.30 0.50 11.72
CA THR A 651 -0.94 1.76 11.04
C THR A 651 -1.68 2.93 11.67
N VAL A 652 -0.93 3.90 12.19
CA VAL A 652 -1.47 5.18 12.68
C VAL A 652 -1.63 6.15 11.52
N LYS A 653 -2.77 6.84 11.44
CA LYS A 653 -3.08 7.83 10.39
C LYS A 653 -3.16 9.23 10.96
N ILE A 654 -2.71 10.20 10.16
CA ILE A 654 -2.46 11.58 10.60
C ILE A 654 -2.91 12.53 9.49
N ALA A 655 -4.17 12.96 9.54
CA ALA A 655 -4.74 13.88 8.55
C ALA A 655 -4.47 15.34 8.94
N PHE A 656 -3.82 16.11 8.06
CA PHE A 656 -3.54 17.53 8.28
C PHE A 656 -4.76 18.38 7.86
N ALA A 657 -5.68 18.58 8.80
CA ALA A 657 -6.93 19.29 8.57
C ALA A 657 -6.73 20.81 8.63
N GLY A 658 -7.14 21.54 7.60
CA GLY A 658 -7.00 23.00 7.53
C GLY A 658 -7.37 23.56 6.16
N ASP A 659 -6.90 24.78 5.88
CA ASP A 659 -7.12 25.45 4.60
C ASP A 659 -6.26 24.84 3.47
N SER A 660 -6.63 25.14 2.22
CA SER A 660 -5.90 24.65 1.04
C SER A 660 -4.53 25.29 0.88
N ILE A 661 -3.55 24.50 0.44
CA ILE A 661 -2.20 24.96 0.07
C ILE A 661 -2.20 25.42 -1.39
N ASP A 662 -1.69 26.63 -1.64
CA ASP A 662 -1.34 27.06 -3.01
C ASP A 662 -0.01 26.46 -3.45
N LEU A 663 -0.08 25.26 -4.05
CA LEU A 663 1.06 24.54 -4.61
C LEU A 663 1.86 25.35 -5.65
N GLY A 664 1.23 26.34 -6.32
CA GLY A 664 1.92 27.24 -7.23
C GLY A 664 2.90 28.18 -6.51
N ASN A 665 2.55 28.61 -5.31
CA ASN A 665 3.34 29.54 -4.51
C ASN A 665 4.24 28.87 -3.45
N VAL A 666 4.13 27.57 -3.18
CA VAL A 666 5.01 26.86 -2.23
C VAL A 666 6.49 27.02 -2.61
N ASP A 667 7.34 27.31 -1.62
CA ASP A 667 8.81 27.32 -1.71
C ASP A 667 9.41 26.00 -1.19
N ASN A 668 8.98 25.56 0.00
CA ASN A 668 9.33 24.27 0.58
C ASN A 668 8.30 23.81 1.61
N ALA A 669 8.30 22.51 1.92
CA ALA A 669 7.51 21.91 2.99
C ALA A 669 8.34 20.95 3.83
N ARG A 670 8.10 20.99 5.15
CA ARG A 670 8.84 20.26 6.19
C ARG A 670 7.86 19.51 7.08
N LEU A 671 8.13 18.22 7.26
CA LEU A 671 7.40 17.34 8.16
C LEU A 671 8.31 16.95 9.34
N TRP A 672 7.77 16.98 10.55
CA TRP A 672 8.33 16.33 11.72
C TRP A 672 7.34 15.24 12.19
N THR A 673 7.83 14.09 12.63
CA THR A 673 6.98 13.08 13.30
C THR A 673 7.67 12.49 14.52
N THR A 674 6.90 12.27 15.59
CA THR A 674 7.42 11.78 16.89
C THR A 674 6.81 10.44 17.26
N VAL A 675 7.66 9.49 17.63
CA VAL A 675 7.31 8.11 17.97
C VAL A 675 8.03 7.70 19.26
N GLN A 676 7.29 7.48 20.35
CA GLN A 676 7.85 6.83 21.55
C GLN A 676 8.08 5.33 21.23
N SER A 677 9.15 4.73 21.76
CA SER A 677 9.67 3.42 21.33
C SER A 677 9.85 3.28 19.80
N GLY A 678 10.25 4.37 19.13
CA GLY A 678 10.44 4.40 17.68
C GLY A 678 11.76 3.82 17.16
N GLY A 679 12.70 3.41 18.03
CA GLY A 679 14.04 2.94 17.65
C GLY A 679 14.08 1.53 17.05
N HIS A 680 13.29 1.24 16.01
CA HIS A 680 13.19 -0.08 15.37
C HIS A 680 13.36 -0.01 13.85
N GLU A 681 14.23 -0.87 13.32
CA GLU A 681 14.43 -1.01 11.87
C GLU A 681 13.12 -1.40 11.15
N GLY A 682 12.90 -0.83 9.98
CA GLY A 682 11.78 -1.17 9.10
C GLY A 682 10.45 -0.47 9.38
N ILE A 683 10.34 0.37 10.44
CA ILE A 683 9.20 1.30 10.55
C ILE A 683 9.14 2.17 9.29
N ALA A 684 7.95 2.30 8.71
CA ALA A 684 7.72 3.11 7.52
C ALA A 684 6.87 4.35 7.82
N LEU A 685 7.33 5.49 7.31
CA LEU A 685 6.60 6.74 7.22
C LEU A 685 6.11 6.90 5.78
N LYS A 686 4.81 7.19 5.62
CA LYS A 686 4.24 7.70 4.37
C LYS A 686 3.78 9.13 4.55
N PHE A 687 3.82 9.91 3.46
CA PHE A 687 3.21 11.23 3.38
C PHE A 687 2.67 11.41 1.96
N ASN A 688 1.35 11.28 1.81
CA ASN A 688 0.68 11.13 0.50
C ASN A 688 1.37 10.03 -0.34
N GLU A 689 1.88 10.36 -1.54
CA GLU A 689 2.61 9.44 -2.42
C GLU A 689 4.06 9.13 -1.96
N MET A 690 4.59 9.82 -0.95
CA MET A 690 5.87 9.44 -0.34
C MET A 690 5.69 8.17 0.48
N SER A 691 6.60 7.21 0.32
CA SER A 691 6.77 6.08 1.25
C SER A 691 8.27 5.87 1.51
N ILE A 692 8.68 5.78 2.76
CA ILE A 692 10.08 5.58 3.16
C ILE A 692 10.18 4.82 4.48
N SER A 693 11.15 3.90 4.58
CA SER A 693 11.41 3.09 5.78
C SER A 693 12.75 3.42 6.43
N GLY A 694 12.85 3.29 7.76
CA GLY A 694 14.09 3.55 8.50
C GLY A 694 14.41 5.04 8.64
N VAL A 695 13.36 5.88 8.75
CA VAL A 695 13.49 7.31 9.09
C VAL A 695 13.62 7.54 10.60
N TYR A 696 13.24 6.55 11.40
CA TYR A 696 13.38 6.49 12.84
C TYR A 696 14.66 5.69 13.12
N ASP A 697 15.71 6.37 13.58
CA ASP A 697 17.09 5.84 13.67
C ASP A 697 17.65 5.83 15.10
N SER A 698 16.76 5.89 16.10
CA SER A 698 17.02 6.12 17.52
C SER A 698 17.52 7.54 17.86
N THR A 699 17.03 8.57 17.15
CA THR A 699 17.34 9.99 17.42
C THR A 699 16.11 10.72 17.97
N PRO A 700 16.15 11.34 19.16
CA PRO A 700 17.28 11.44 20.09
C PRO A 700 17.60 10.17 20.89
N SER A 701 16.71 9.18 20.99
CA SER A 701 17.01 7.90 21.65
C SER A 701 16.16 6.74 21.14
N SER A 702 16.53 5.50 21.46
CA SER A 702 15.74 4.32 21.06
C SER A 702 14.30 4.29 21.61
N ASN A 703 14.02 5.05 22.68
CA ASN A 703 12.70 5.11 23.32
C ASN A 703 11.92 6.38 22.93
N LEU A 704 12.54 7.34 22.23
CA LEU A 704 11.87 8.50 21.66
C LEU A 704 12.59 8.89 20.38
N ASP A 705 11.91 8.67 19.26
CA ASP A 705 12.41 8.91 17.92
C ASP A 705 11.66 10.07 17.28
N ILE A 706 12.39 10.99 16.64
CA ILE A 706 11.87 12.22 16.04
C ILE A 706 12.50 12.37 14.66
N ASP A 707 11.72 12.05 13.63
CA ASP A 707 12.08 12.35 12.25
C ASP A 707 12.06 13.89 12.05
N GLU A 708 13.22 14.53 11.97
CA GLU A 708 13.33 15.99 12.01
C GLU A 708 13.30 16.62 10.60
N ALA A 709 12.36 17.54 10.39
CA ALA A 709 12.35 18.48 9.25
C ALA A 709 12.45 17.82 7.85
N ARG A 710 11.85 16.64 7.67
CA ARG A 710 11.83 15.88 6.42
C ARG A 710 11.24 16.70 5.28
N ASP A 711 11.92 16.69 4.14
CA ASP A 711 11.44 17.41 2.94
C ASP A 711 10.27 16.66 2.31
N VAL A 712 9.07 17.25 2.38
CA VAL A 712 7.84 16.70 1.79
C VAL A 712 7.34 17.53 0.59
N THR A 713 8.13 18.53 0.14
CA THR A 713 7.70 19.54 -0.85
C THR A 713 7.11 18.94 -2.13
N SER A 714 7.79 17.92 -2.69
CA SER A 714 7.38 17.27 -3.95
C SER A 714 6.15 16.37 -3.84
N TYR A 715 5.64 16.14 -2.62
CA TYR A 715 4.55 15.21 -2.33
C TYR A 715 3.31 15.92 -1.73
N LEU A 716 3.34 17.25 -1.60
CA LEU A 716 2.19 18.02 -1.11
C LEU A 716 0.99 17.90 -2.05
N LEU A 717 -0.18 17.68 -1.45
CA LEU A 717 -1.49 17.88 -2.07
C LEU A 717 -2.03 19.26 -1.70
N SER A 718 -2.85 19.85 -2.55
CA SER A 718 -3.48 21.17 -2.28
C SER A 718 -4.51 21.10 -1.15
N GLN A 719 -5.06 19.92 -0.87
CA GLN A 719 -5.95 19.60 0.24
C GLN A 719 -5.77 18.13 0.65
N ASN A 720 -6.21 17.76 1.85
CA ASN A 720 -6.24 16.37 2.34
C ASN A 720 -4.86 15.69 2.40
N ASN A 721 -3.84 16.41 2.89
CA ASN A 721 -2.54 15.80 3.17
C ASN A 721 -2.67 14.80 4.34
N GLU A 722 -2.14 13.59 4.19
CA GLU A 722 -2.13 12.54 5.22
C GLU A 722 -0.71 11.98 5.38
N ALA A 723 -0.23 11.89 6.63
CA ALA A 723 0.87 11.01 6.99
C ALA A 723 0.34 9.68 7.55
N GLN A 724 1.09 8.60 7.32
CA GLN A 724 0.84 7.30 7.94
C GLN A 724 2.13 6.79 8.56
N ILE A 725 2.07 6.30 9.81
CA ILE A 725 3.20 5.67 10.49
C ILE A 725 2.85 4.20 10.70
N ILE A 726 3.66 3.32 10.11
CA ILE A 726 3.34 1.91 9.88
C ILE A 726 4.33 1.03 10.62
N ALA A 727 3.83 0.16 11.49
CA ALA A 727 4.67 -0.78 12.23
C ALA A 727 5.30 -1.84 11.29
N PRO A 728 6.60 -2.17 11.46
CA PRO A 728 7.24 -3.26 10.71
C PRO A 728 6.63 -4.61 11.08
N SER A 729 6.84 -5.66 10.29
CA SER A 729 6.37 -7.02 10.59
C SER A 729 7.35 -7.76 11.53
N VAL A 730 7.05 -7.81 12.84
CA VAL A 730 7.96 -8.30 13.90
C VAL A 730 7.43 -9.60 14.52
N THR A 731 7.42 -10.69 13.75
CA THR A 731 6.77 -11.95 14.18
C THR A 731 7.45 -12.66 15.37
N ASP A 732 8.72 -12.35 15.66
CA ASP A 732 9.54 -13.02 16.67
C ASP A 732 9.53 -12.36 18.07
N ASN A 733 8.97 -11.15 18.19
CA ASN A 733 9.02 -10.28 19.39
C ASN A 733 10.44 -9.76 19.71
N SER A 734 11.23 -9.41 18.69
CA SER A 734 12.56 -8.80 18.84
C SER A 734 12.56 -7.29 19.15
N GLY A 735 11.42 -6.60 19.03
CA GLY A 735 11.24 -5.18 19.33
C GLY A 735 10.25 -4.93 20.48
N ASP A 736 9.76 -3.70 20.59
CA ASP A 736 8.68 -3.27 21.48
C ASP A 736 7.44 -2.84 20.67
N TYR A 737 6.39 -2.34 21.33
CA TYR A 737 5.34 -1.55 20.67
C TYR A 737 5.82 -0.11 20.47
N MET A 738 5.35 0.54 19.40
CA MET A 738 5.73 1.92 19.04
C MET A 738 4.52 2.86 19.20
N ILE A 739 4.77 4.14 19.47
CA ILE A 739 3.74 5.07 19.95
C ILE A 739 3.85 6.43 19.20
N PRO A 740 3.38 6.53 17.95
CA PRO A 740 3.10 7.81 17.29
C PRO A 740 2.36 8.78 18.21
N SER A 741 2.92 9.99 18.35
CA SER A 741 2.54 10.93 19.42
C SER A 741 2.40 12.39 18.98
N SER A 742 3.12 12.82 17.95
CA SER A 742 2.88 14.10 17.29
C SER A 742 3.34 14.09 15.83
N ALA A 743 2.79 14.99 15.03
CA ALA A 743 3.34 15.34 13.73
C ALA A 743 3.16 16.84 13.49
N ILE A 744 4.17 17.50 12.92
CA ILE A 744 4.12 18.92 12.55
C ILE A 744 4.38 19.04 11.06
N LEU A 745 3.48 19.68 10.32
CA LEU A 745 3.69 20.06 8.92
C LEU A 745 3.86 21.58 8.86
N ALA A 746 4.95 22.05 8.24
CA ALA A 746 5.17 23.46 7.93
C ALA A 746 5.36 23.61 6.42
N VAL A 747 4.68 24.57 5.81
CA VAL A 747 4.70 24.86 4.38
C VAL A 747 5.00 26.34 4.22
N SER A 748 6.17 26.67 3.68
CA SER A 748 6.57 28.06 3.44
C SER A 748 6.38 28.44 1.99
N TYR A 749 5.91 29.67 1.78
CA TYR A 749 5.60 30.23 0.48
C TYR A 749 6.75 31.10 -0.05
N LYS A 750 6.83 31.23 -1.38
CA LYS A 750 7.78 32.13 -2.04
C LYS A 750 7.50 33.56 -1.60
N SER A 751 8.54 34.30 -1.26
CA SER A 751 8.40 35.73 -0.94
C SER A 751 7.93 36.49 -2.18
N GLU A 752 6.89 37.31 -2.05
CA GLU A 752 6.44 38.17 -3.16
C GLU A 752 7.59 39.09 -3.61
N THR A 753 8.06 38.90 -4.84
CA THR A 753 8.87 39.90 -5.52
C THR A 753 7.95 41.03 -5.96
N THR A 754 7.93 42.13 -5.21
CA THR A 754 7.36 43.40 -5.68
C THR A 754 8.19 43.90 -6.84
N ASP A 755 7.84 43.47 -8.05
CA ASP A 755 8.53 43.84 -9.28
C ASP A 755 8.13 45.26 -9.70
N ASP A 756 8.78 46.23 -9.08
CA ASP A 756 8.62 47.69 -9.26
C ASP A 756 9.08 48.19 -10.66
N THR A 757 8.97 47.35 -11.70
CA THR A 757 9.43 47.64 -13.07
C THR A 757 8.36 47.54 -14.16
N ASN A 758 7.07 47.69 -13.82
CA ASN A 758 5.99 47.91 -14.80
C ASN A 758 5.67 49.40 -15.05
N ILE A 759 6.66 50.16 -15.54
CA ILE A 759 6.38 51.37 -16.33
C ILE A 759 6.14 50.91 -17.78
N THR A 760 4.88 50.73 -18.16
CA THR A 760 4.46 50.60 -19.55
C THR A 760 3.95 51.95 -20.05
N ASP A 761 4.81 52.71 -20.72
CA ASP A 761 4.49 54.03 -21.29
C ASP A 761 4.10 53.88 -22.77
N ASP A 762 2.88 54.34 -23.09
CA ASP A 762 2.25 54.60 -24.40
C ASP A 762 2.67 53.84 -25.70
N THR A 763 1.67 53.33 -26.44
CA THR A 763 1.11 54.12 -27.58
C THR A 763 -0.13 53.53 -28.28
N ASN A 764 -0.99 54.45 -28.77
CA ASN A 764 -1.87 54.35 -29.96
C ASN A 764 -3.24 53.62 -29.91
N VAL A 765 -4.24 54.33 -29.38
CA VAL A 765 -5.36 54.94 -30.15
C VAL A 765 -6.19 54.07 -31.11
N THR A 766 -7.51 54.04 -30.84
CA THR A 766 -8.57 54.27 -31.85
C THR A 766 -9.68 55.14 -31.26
N ASP A 767 -10.16 56.16 -32.00
CA ASP A 767 -11.43 56.85 -31.77
C ASP A 767 -12.63 55.85 -31.87
N ASP A 768 -13.88 56.12 -31.44
CA ASP A 768 -14.61 57.39 -31.48
C ASP A 768 -15.89 57.37 -30.58
N THR A 769 -16.54 58.54 -30.45
CA THR A 769 -17.96 58.76 -30.05
C THR A 769 -18.44 58.49 -28.61
N ASN A 770 -18.43 59.54 -27.76
CA ASN A 770 -19.64 60.30 -27.35
C ASN A 770 -19.57 60.92 -25.93
N VAL A 771 -20.08 62.15 -25.80
CA VAL A 771 -20.07 62.97 -24.58
C VAL A 771 -21.48 63.12 -24.00
N THR A 772 -21.64 63.04 -22.67
CA THR A 772 -22.73 63.71 -21.92
C THR A 772 -22.31 64.08 -20.48
N ASP A 773 -21.81 65.32 -20.35
CA ASP A 773 -22.09 66.37 -19.34
C ASP A 773 -22.33 66.07 -17.83
N GLY A 774 -21.88 67.01 -16.98
CA GLY A 774 -22.08 67.06 -15.52
C GLY A 774 -20.92 66.50 -14.68
N THR A 775 -20.28 67.24 -13.75
CA THR A 775 -20.48 68.64 -13.34
C THR A 775 -19.21 69.22 -12.67
N ASN A 776 -19.04 70.55 -12.76
CA ASN A 776 -18.32 71.53 -11.91
C ASN A 776 -17.57 71.11 -10.61
N VAL A 777 -16.55 71.84 -10.11
CA VAL A 777 -15.53 72.80 -10.66
C VAL A 777 -14.64 73.30 -9.48
N THR A 778 -13.32 73.49 -9.67
CA THR A 778 -12.35 74.26 -8.80
C THR A 778 -12.24 73.89 -7.29
N ASP A 779 -11.25 74.30 -6.49
CA ASP A 779 -9.81 74.68 -6.58
C ASP A 779 -9.24 74.41 -5.16
N ASP A 780 -8.00 74.00 -4.92
CA ASP A 780 -6.75 74.80 -4.69
C ASP A 780 -5.80 73.86 -3.90
N THR A 781 -4.46 73.96 -3.81
CA THR A 781 -3.44 74.90 -4.32
C THR A 781 -2.08 74.18 -4.47
N ASN A 782 -1.22 74.67 -5.40
CA ASN A 782 0.27 74.70 -5.44
C ASN A 782 1.10 73.57 -4.77
N VAL A 783 1.97 72.78 -5.45
CA VAL A 783 3.04 73.05 -6.45
C VAL A 783 4.34 73.69 -5.91
N THR A 784 5.38 72.87 -5.74
CA THR A 784 6.83 72.99 -6.14
C THR A 784 7.58 71.86 -5.41
N ASP A 785 8.21 70.87 -6.07
CA ASP A 785 9.42 70.91 -6.92
C ASP A 785 10.74 71.10 -6.13
N GLY A 786 11.76 70.31 -6.48
CA GLY A 786 13.00 70.15 -5.70
C GLY A 786 13.82 68.90 -6.04
N THR A 787 14.25 68.76 -7.30
CA THR A 787 15.15 67.66 -7.74
C THR A 787 16.48 67.62 -6.98
N ASN A 788 17.02 66.41 -6.76
CA ASN A 788 18.46 66.17 -6.93
C ASN A 788 18.77 64.69 -7.19
N VAL A 789 19.74 64.43 -8.07
CA VAL A 789 20.28 63.11 -8.40
C VAL A 789 21.78 63.13 -8.16
N THR A 790 22.29 62.13 -7.45
CA THR A 790 23.71 61.72 -7.55
C THR A 790 23.81 60.21 -7.48
N ASN A 791 24.45 59.64 -8.49
CA ASN A 791 24.80 58.24 -8.59
C ASN A 791 26.07 57.97 -7.77
N ASP A 792 26.33 56.72 -7.40
CA ASP A 792 27.70 56.23 -7.24
C ASP A 792 27.79 54.74 -7.61
N THR A 793 28.95 54.26 -8.06
CA THR A 793 29.10 52.91 -8.61
C THR A 793 30.50 52.34 -8.37
N ASN A 794 30.58 51.05 -8.04
CA ASN A 794 31.80 50.35 -7.65
C ASN A 794 32.91 50.35 -8.73
N VAL A 795 34.17 50.49 -8.29
CA VAL A 795 35.37 50.01 -9.00
C VAL A 795 36.38 49.45 -7.98
N THR A 796 37.06 48.35 -8.32
CA THR A 796 38.10 47.70 -7.49
C THR A 796 39.42 47.57 -8.25
N ASN A 797 40.53 47.54 -7.48
CA ASN A 797 41.94 47.43 -7.90
C ASN A 797 42.46 48.63 -8.73
N ASP A 798 43.76 48.97 -8.72
CA ASP A 798 44.93 48.10 -8.49
C ASP A 798 46.10 48.78 -7.72
N THR A 799 47.22 48.08 -7.64
CA THR A 799 48.34 48.24 -6.69
C THR A 799 49.40 49.25 -7.14
N ASN A 800 49.96 50.06 -6.22
CA ASN A 800 51.42 50.35 -6.16
C ASN A 800 51.89 51.07 -4.88
N VAL A 801 53.22 51.09 -4.67
CA VAL A 801 53.90 51.50 -3.42
C VAL A 801 54.80 52.71 -3.62
N THR A 802 54.81 53.69 -2.70
CA THR A 802 56.05 54.34 -2.19
C THR A 802 55.82 55.26 -0.98
N ASN A 803 56.92 55.55 -0.28
CA ASN A 803 57.11 56.53 0.81
C ASN A 803 56.80 57.99 0.33
N ASP A 804 56.73 59.05 1.16
CA ASP A 804 57.61 59.32 2.31
C ASP A 804 57.13 60.34 3.37
N THR A 805 57.69 60.15 4.57
CA THR A 805 57.94 61.04 5.72
C THR A 805 57.11 62.30 6.10
N ASN A 806 56.82 62.36 7.40
CA ASN A 806 57.10 63.46 8.37
C ASN A 806 56.05 64.51 8.82
N VAL A 807 55.66 64.39 10.12
CA VAL A 807 56.04 65.30 11.26
C VAL A 807 54.97 66.18 11.95
N THR A 808 55.02 66.15 13.30
CA THR A 808 54.37 67.01 14.34
C THR A 808 52.83 66.93 14.46
N ASN A 809 52.27 66.49 15.60
CA ASN A 809 52.01 67.21 16.87
C ASN A 809 50.77 68.13 16.81
N ASP A 810 49.96 68.29 17.86
CA ASP A 810 50.15 67.92 19.27
C ASP A 810 48.84 67.51 19.99
N THR A 811 48.98 67.12 21.26
CA THR A 811 48.01 66.99 22.37
C THR A 811 46.65 67.73 22.27
N ASN A 812 45.57 67.27 22.90
CA ASN A 812 45.45 66.38 24.09
C ASN A 812 44.18 65.51 24.02
#